data_AF-A0A3B3QE52-F1
#
_entry.id   AF-A0A3B3QE52-F1
#
_cell.length_a   1.000
_cell.length_b   1.000
_cell.length_c   1.000
_cell.angle_alpha   90.00
_cell.angle_beta   90.00
_cell.angle_gamma   90.00
#
_symmetry.space_group_name_H-M   'P 1'
#
loop_
_entity.id
_entity.type
_entity.pdbx_description
1 polymer ?
#
loop_
_entity_poly.entity_id
_entity_poly.type
_entity_poly.pdbx_seq_one_letter_code
_entity_poly.pdbx_strand_id
1 'polypeptide(L)'
;LLPGDAVEDVFSAVDSGAVRVDSSQDVPRLLYRIFKHQYSARQAEIWCLKRCEEVALCHLADVRDDRPLYFTCSLYPDTRVCGAYDQPLRRACSLVLPQAPQLAYSKKVAATGNMKNFYSRVPFRKMVSYSVRSRASLASKFAECEQRCDRDPCCRGIGYIRDSASSGVCVDALCLTLNSLGVQTCGEGGRSSWRVMDCSDSKADTGVFPFGWYEKPVNISEWRLLDMSSVLVDPSVSMYDVIHLSKDIAGEREPSRDWCLSACLMDEACSLVAVDTRESALRCVLYPDTHACAPAGGSRGCRLVVKEPALHFYLRLGRRCFPLGMQPSLESVFIPGHGHLLGGSQVTRLSSESKRVLHFLGVPYAHAPIAGLRFRAPQPADWTGSWNATYPRPSCLQPGLGDSARFSEDCLYLNIFVPVTNASVLVFFHNPATNVGSEGPPYLDGSFLAAVGDVIVVTASFRTAVFGFLTAGSTDALGNYGLQDQAAVLKWVQRNIAHFGGDPGSVTLGAEGSGADVASLHLVTAGSPGLFHRALLMGGSAFSPASPISRPRAGQQAASLAQELGCSHSDAAQMVSCLRRLSAQALNAAQTKLLAVSGPLRAWAPVLDGISVKESPSSALQNGRFLPVDLMVGSSADDGLIRRARNIKKFEELQGRTSSKTVFYQALSDSLGGDDANAFVKEAATWFYSMQHDPSPAGYNVFSRALENATRDLFIICPAVKMASFWAAHTRSNVFMYHLPEKADQTSADLSLPLDIQFLFGLPHHPQTKEIFTAEERQLSLQTMNYVANFIKSGNPNIPHSISRVSFGDVLPPWPKFMPHANGNNYKELYAPLRTRIGLRRKECSFWHDYVPALTTSTGAGKKTQRQIYSDDQGLQSGSQNYE
;
A
#
# COMPACT_ATOMS: atom_id res chain seq x y z
N LEU A 1 39.48 37.90 -3.52
CA LEU A 1 40.83 37.53 -3.95
C LEU A 1 40.82 36.04 -4.28
N LEU A 2 40.77 35.73 -5.57
CA LEU A 2 40.80 34.36 -6.11
C LEU A 2 42.25 33.86 -6.11
N PRO A 3 42.57 32.66 -5.58
CA PRO A 3 43.66 31.88 -6.13
C PRO A 3 43.09 31.16 -7.36
N GLY A 4 43.13 31.83 -8.51
CA GLY A 4 42.48 31.39 -9.75
C GLY A 4 43.19 30.25 -10.48
N ASP A 5 44.44 29.93 -10.14
CA ASP A 5 45.27 29.12 -11.04
C ASP A 5 45.41 27.64 -10.62
N ALA A 6 45.09 27.26 -9.38
CA ALA A 6 45.37 25.90 -8.89
C ALA A 6 44.30 24.85 -9.25
N VAL A 7 43.03 25.24 -9.44
CA VAL A 7 41.94 24.28 -9.72
C VAL A 7 42.01 23.77 -11.16
N GLU A 8 42.45 24.58 -12.11
CA GLU A 8 42.55 24.19 -13.53
C GLU A 8 43.64 23.15 -13.77
N ASP A 9 44.69 23.14 -12.95
CA ASP A 9 45.71 22.09 -12.98
C ASP A 9 45.15 20.70 -12.68
N VAL A 10 44.03 20.62 -11.96
CA VAL A 10 43.35 19.36 -11.58
C VAL A 10 42.40 18.86 -12.67
N PHE A 11 42.07 19.65 -13.69
CA PHE A 11 41.12 19.28 -14.75
C PHE A 11 41.73 19.31 -16.15
N SER A 12 41.20 18.49 -17.06
CA SER A 12 41.55 18.45 -18.48
C SER A 12 40.32 18.68 -19.34
N ALA A 13 40.42 19.60 -20.30
CA ALA A 13 39.35 19.86 -21.26
C ALA A 13 39.01 18.59 -22.03
N VAL A 14 37.71 18.33 -22.22
CA VAL A 14 37.19 17.17 -22.95
C VAL A 14 36.82 17.62 -24.35
N ASP A 15 37.42 16.99 -25.36
CA ASP A 15 37.06 17.22 -26.75
C ASP A 15 35.64 16.69 -27.02
N SER A 16 34.81 17.53 -27.63
CA SER A 16 33.45 17.22 -28.08
C SER A 16 33.37 15.96 -28.96
N GLY A 17 34.42 15.66 -29.75
CA GLY A 17 34.51 14.44 -30.57
C GLY A 17 34.72 13.14 -29.79
N ALA A 18 35.15 13.21 -28.52
CA ALA A 18 35.39 12.06 -27.65
C ALA A 18 34.15 11.65 -26.83
N VAL A 19 33.05 12.41 -26.93
CA VAL A 19 31.80 12.18 -26.19
C VAL A 19 30.73 11.62 -27.13
N ARG A 20 30.16 10.49 -26.76
CA ARG A 20 28.95 9.93 -27.38
C ARG A 20 27.72 10.53 -26.72
N VAL A 21 26.81 11.03 -27.54
CA VAL A 21 25.54 11.58 -27.06
C VAL A 21 24.47 10.51 -27.16
N ASP A 22 23.88 10.13 -26.04
CA ASP A 22 22.75 9.21 -25.97
C ASP A 22 21.63 9.82 -25.14
N SER A 23 20.62 10.36 -25.82
CA SER A 23 19.47 11.00 -25.18
C SER A 23 18.54 10.03 -24.46
N SER A 24 18.70 8.72 -24.66
CA SER A 24 17.87 7.67 -24.04
C SER A 24 18.46 7.11 -22.76
N GLN A 25 19.76 7.33 -22.52
CA GLN A 25 20.46 6.86 -21.33
C GLN A 25 20.30 7.87 -20.18
N ASP A 26 19.63 7.47 -19.10
CA ASP A 26 19.50 8.30 -17.90
C ASP A 26 20.79 8.25 -17.08
N VAL A 27 21.52 9.37 -17.04
CA VAL A 27 22.79 9.49 -16.33
C VAL A 27 22.61 10.44 -15.14
N PRO A 28 22.86 9.98 -13.90
CA PRO A 28 22.71 10.83 -12.73
C PRO A 28 23.69 12.01 -12.80
N ARG A 29 23.18 13.23 -12.59
CA ARG A 29 23.97 14.47 -12.63
C ARG A 29 23.48 15.47 -11.58
N LEU A 30 24.39 16.27 -11.05
CA LEU A 30 24.04 17.45 -10.25
C LEU A 30 23.97 18.66 -11.18
N LEU A 31 22.90 19.42 -11.09
CA LEU A 31 22.67 20.60 -11.92
C LEU A 31 22.68 21.86 -11.05
N TYR A 32 23.52 22.82 -11.40
CA TYR A 32 23.62 24.12 -10.77
C TYR A 32 23.31 25.22 -11.78
N ARG A 33 22.61 26.27 -11.32
CA ARG A 33 22.33 27.47 -12.10
C ARG A 33 23.14 28.62 -11.52
N ILE A 34 24.01 29.21 -12.32
CA ILE A 34 24.95 30.26 -11.93
C ILE A 34 24.50 31.55 -12.60
N PHE A 35 23.89 32.47 -11.86
CA PHE A 35 23.27 33.65 -12.46
C PHE A 35 24.31 34.63 -13.04
N LYS A 36 24.06 35.09 -14.28
CA LYS A 36 24.95 35.96 -15.05
C LYS A 36 25.14 37.36 -14.44
N HIS A 37 24.19 37.80 -13.61
CA HIS A 37 24.30 39.10 -12.91
C HIS A 37 25.32 39.08 -11.76
N GLN A 38 25.76 37.90 -11.29
CA GLN A 38 26.72 37.74 -10.20
C GLN A 38 28.06 37.14 -10.63
N TYR A 39 28.07 36.38 -11.73
CA TYR A 39 29.25 35.66 -12.19
C TYR A 39 29.47 35.92 -13.69
N SER A 40 30.69 36.27 -14.07
CA SER A 40 31.14 36.23 -15.47
C SER A 40 31.27 34.78 -15.95
N ALA A 41 31.36 34.57 -17.27
CA ALA A 41 31.52 33.23 -17.85
C ALA A 41 32.71 32.46 -17.26
N ARG A 42 33.85 33.13 -17.08
CA ARG A 42 35.06 32.56 -16.46
C ARG A 42 34.87 32.26 -14.98
N GLN A 43 34.14 33.09 -14.24
CA GLN A 43 33.84 32.84 -12.83
C GLN A 43 32.85 31.68 -12.67
N ALA A 44 31.89 31.54 -13.59
CA ALA A 44 30.95 30.41 -13.60
C ALA A 44 31.67 29.08 -13.90
N GLU A 45 32.65 29.12 -14.79
CA GLU A 45 33.55 28.00 -15.08
C GLU A 45 34.34 27.57 -13.84
N ILE A 46 35.12 28.48 -13.24
CA ILE A 46 35.92 28.19 -12.05
C ILE A 46 35.04 27.72 -10.89
N TRP A 47 33.86 28.32 -10.71
CA TRP A 47 32.89 27.89 -9.70
C TRP A 47 32.45 26.44 -9.92
N CYS A 48 32.17 26.06 -11.17
CA CYS A 48 31.75 24.70 -11.51
C CYS A 48 32.87 23.68 -11.27
N LEU A 49 34.10 24.02 -11.66
CA LEU A 49 35.29 23.16 -11.43
C LEU A 49 35.56 22.96 -9.94
N LYS A 50 35.52 24.04 -9.15
CA LYS A 50 35.70 23.98 -7.69
C LYS A 50 34.61 23.13 -7.02
N ARG A 51 33.37 23.22 -7.50
CA ARG A 51 32.27 22.39 -7.00
C ARG A 51 32.48 20.91 -7.35
N CYS A 52 33.01 20.62 -8.54
CA CYS A 52 33.39 19.25 -8.92
C CYS A 52 34.59 18.72 -8.12
N GLU A 53 35.47 19.60 -7.64
CA GLU A 53 36.55 19.21 -6.74
C GLU A 53 36.01 18.74 -5.38
N GLU A 54 35.05 19.50 -4.80
CA GLU A 54 34.40 19.22 -3.51
C GLU A 54 33.50 17.98 -3.53
N VAL A 55 32.87 17.68 -4.65
CA VAL A 55 31.94 16.54 -4.79
C VAL A 55 32.71 15.25 -5.03
N ALA A 56 32.67 14.32 -4.07
CA ALA A 56 33.47 13.08 -4.08
C ALA A 56 33.27 12.19 -5.31
N LEU A 57 32.08 12.20 -5.92
CA LEU A 57 31.75 11.39 -7.10
C LEU A 57 31.81 12.18 -8.42
N CYS A 58 32.20 13.46 -8.41
CA CYS A 58 32.27 14.24 -9.64
C CYS A 58 33.55 13.91 -10.42
N HIS A 59 33.37 13.50 -11.69
CA HIS A 59 34.47 13.25 -12.62
C HIS A 59 34.44 14.18 -13.82
N LEU A 60 33.26 14.65 -14.22
CA LEU A 60 33.09 15.53 -15.37
C LEU A 60 32.22 16.73 -15.00
N ALA A 61 32.64 17.93 -15.37
CA ALA A 61 31.89 19.17 -15.22
C ALA A 61 31.63 19.76 -16.60
N ASP A 62 30.38 20.00 -16.98
CA ASP A 62 29.98 20.68 -18.22
C ASP A 62 29.32 22.01 -17.88
N VAL A 63 29.90 23.10 -18.39
CA VAL A 63 29.36 24.46 -18.22
C VAL A 63 28.74 24.91 -19.53
N ARG A 64 27.47 25.30 -19.47
CA ARG A 64 26.70 25.71 -20.62
C ARG A 64 26.28 27.16 -20.50
N ASP A 65 26.38 27.84 -21.62
CA ASP A 65 25.82 29.17 -21.83
C ASP A 65 24.69 29.08 -22.86
N ASP A 66 23.61 28.40 -22.48
CA ASP A 66 22.42 28.18 -23.32
C ASP A 66 21.21 29.04 -22.90
N ARG A 67 21.32 29.78 -21.78
CA ARG A 67 20.20 30.53 -21.18
C ARG A 67 20.54 32.02 -20.97
N PRO A 68 19.56 32.91 -21.11
CA PRO A 68 19.80 34.36 -21.02
C PRO A 68 20.08 34.84 -19.59
N LEU A 69 19.64 34.13 -18.55
CA LEU A 69 19.70 34.59 -17.15
C LEU A 69 20.81 33.94 -16.31
N TYR A 70 21.29 32.77 -16.69
CA TYR A 70 22.26 31.98 -15.92
C TYR A 70 23.08 31.06 -16.82
N PHE A 71 24.27 30.69 -16.35
CA PHE A 71 25.03 29.55 -16.86
C PHE A 71 24.53 28.27 -16.18
N THR A 72 24.57 27.15 -16.90
CA THR A 72 24.20 25.84 -16.37
C THR A 72 25.47 25.04 -16.11
N CYS A 73 25.74 24.68 -14.86
CA CYS A 73 26.86 23.80 -14.48
C CYS A 73 26.31 22.40 -14.17
N SER A 74 26.70 21.42 -14.97
CA SER A 74 26.29 20.02 -14.82
C SER A 74 27.48 19.20 -14.36
N LEU A 75 27.39 18.58 -13.19
CA LEU A 75 28.40 17.69 -12.66
C LEU A 75 27.95 16.24 -12.85
N TYR A 76 28.80 15.45 -13.49
CA TYR A 76 28.56 14.05 -13.80
C TYR A 76 29.59 13.16 -13.08
N PRO A 77 29.20 11.92 -12.71
CA PRO A 77 30.16 10.89 -12.36
C PRO A 77 30.98 10.46 -13.58
N ASP A 78 31.88 9.50 -13.43
CA ASP A 78 32.59 8.95 -14.59
C ASP A 78 31.59 8.18 -15.48
N THR A 79 31.23 8.77 -16.62
CA THR A 79 30.24 8.24 -17.56
C THR A 79 30.86 7.44 -18.71
N ARG A 80 32.13 7.07 -18.59
CA ARG A 80 32.83 6.29 -19.62
C ARG A 80 32.22 4.91 -19.76
N VAL A 81 31.88 4.55 -21.00
CA VAL A 81 31.46 3.20 -21.37
C VAL A 81 32.55 2.59 -22.24
N CYS A 82 33.11 1.48 -21.79
CA CYS A 82 34.26 0.81 -22.42
C CYS A 82 33.88 -0.46 -23.22
N GLY A 83 32.60 -0.77 -23.36
CA GLY A 83 32.11 -2.00 -24.01
C GLY A 83 32.26 -3.26 -23.14
N ALA A 84 31.67 -4.37 -23.59
CA ALA A 84 31.70 -5.66 -22.91
C ALA A 84 32.85 -6.57 -23.42
N TYR A 85 32.91 -7.81 -22.91
CA TYR A 85 33.94 -8.82 -23.20
C TYR A 85 34.10 -9.21 -24.68
N ASP A 86 33.10 -8.91 -25.51
CA ASP A 86 33.03 -9.19 -26.94
C ASP A 86 33.69 -8.09 -27.81
N GLN A 87 34.06 -6.95 -27.21
CA GLN A 87 34.66 -5.82 -27.92
C GLN A 87 36.21 -5.83 -27.91
N PRO A 88 36.89 -5.20 -28.90
CA PRO A 88 38.36 -5.20 -28.98
C PRO A 88 39.01 -4.59 -27.74
N LEU A 89 40.03 -5.24 -27.17
CA LEU A 89 40.70 -4.85 -25.91
C LEU A 89 41.32 -3.44 -25.94
N ARG A 90 41.72 -2.96 -27.12
CA ARG A 90 42.31 -1.62 -27.32
C ARG A 90 41.32 -0.53 -27.74
N ARG A 91 40.01 -0.80 -27.79
CA ARG A 91 39.00 0.24 -28.10
C ARG A 91 38.97 1.28 -26.97
N ALA A 92 39.10 2.56 -27.31
CA ALA A 92 39.00 3.65 -26.34
C ALA A 92 37.60 3.70 -25.71
N CYS A 93 37.54 3.92 -24.40
CA CYS A 93 36.28 4.16 -23.70
C CYS A 93 35.69 5.50 -24.15
N SER A 94 34.42 5.52 -24.52
CA SER A 94 33.72 6.75 -24.87
C SER A 94 32.98 7.30 -23.66
N LEU A 95 33.15 8.58 -23.36
CA LEU A 95 32.26 9.29 -22.42
C LEU A 95 30.86 9.29 -23.02
N VAL A 96 29.85 8.87 -22.26
CA VAL A 96 28.45 8.97 -22.71
C VAL A 96 27.76 10.08 -21.94
N LEU A 97 27.15 11.02 -22.64
CA LEU A 97 26.37 12.10 -22.04
C LEU A 97 24.99 12.18 -22.68
N PRO A 98 23.96 12.60 -21.93
CA PRO A 98 22.61 12.74 -22.48
C PRO A 98 22.51 13.85 -23.54
N GLN A 99 23.49 14.77 -23.57
CA GLN A 99 23.55 15.92 -24.49
C GLN A 99 25.01 16.22 -24.85
N ALA A 100 25.24 16.86 -26.00
CA ALA A 100 26.57 17.28 -26.42
C ALA A 100 27.14 18.31 -25.43
N PRO A 101 28.39 18.13 -24.95
CA PRO A 101 29.03 19.05 -24.02
C PRO A 101 29.32 20.40 -24.69
N GLN A 102 29.31 21.50 -23.93
CA GLN A 102 29.67 22.84 -24.42
C GLN A 102 31.05 23.26 -23.92
N LEU A 103 31.26 23.27 -22.60
CA LEU A 103 32.57 23.50 -21.96
C LEU A 103 32.76 22.40 -20.92
N ALA A 104 33.22 21.23 -21.37
CA ALA A 104 33.39 20.07 -20.53
C ALA A 104 34.83 19.88 -20.05
N TYR A 105 34.97 19.62 -18.76
CA TYR A 105 36.22 19.38 -18.07
C TYR A 105 36.16 18.06 -17.31
N SER A 106 37.17 17.23 -17.51
CA SER A 106 37.35 15.96 -16.80
C SER A 106 38.38 16.11 -15.70
N LYS A 107 38.10 15.56 -14.52
CA LYS A 107 39.02 15.61 -13.37
C LYS A 107 40.23 14.69 -13.65
N LYS A 108 41.45 15.24 -13.65
CA LYS A 108 42.70 14.48 -13.79
C LYS A 108 42.86 13.56 -12.58
N VAL A 109 43.26 12.32 -12.84
CA VAL A 109 43.53 11.33 -11.78
C VAL A 109 45.03 11.36 -11.45
N ALA A 110 45.43 12.06 -10.38
CA ALA A 110 46.84 12.18 -9.99
C ALA A 110 47.35 10.94 -9.22
N ALA A 111 48.15 10.07 -9.82
CA ALA A 111 48.56 8.73 -9.32
C ALA A 111 49.54 8.69 -8.13
N THR A 112 49.31 9.46 -7.07
CA THR A 112 50.14 9.45 -5.85
C THR A 112 49.30 9.17 -4.61
N GLY A 113 49.38 7.95 -4.06
CA GLY A 113 48.79 7.58 -2.77
C GLY A 113 49.06 6.11 -2.42
N ASN A 114 49.13 5.78 -1.12
CA ASN A 114 49.32 4.41 -0.63
C ASN A 114 48.10 3.52 -0.97
N MET A 115 48.35 2.24 -1.25
CA MET A 115 47.29 1.23 -1.46
C MET A 115 46.37 1.13 -0.24
N LYS A 116 45.07 1.02 -0.49
CA LYS A 116 44.03 0.88 0.55
C LYS A 116 43.54 -0.56 0.70
N ASN A 117 43.58 -1.36 -0.36
CA ASN A 117 43.11 -2.75 -0.35
C ASN A 117 44.20 -3.72 -0.84
N PHE A 118 44.13 -4.96 -0.37
CA PHE A 118 44.97 -6.06 -0.85
C PHE A 118 44.17 -6.86 -1.89
N TYR A 119 44.62 -6.85 -3.15
CA TYR A 119 43.92 -7.49 -4.26
C TYR A 119 44.28 -8.97 -4.36
N SER A 120 43.30 -9.87 -4.36
CA SER A 120 43.50 -11.31 -4.52
C SER A 120 43.42 -11.71 -5.98
N ARG A 121 44.40 -12.48 -6.48
CA ARG A 121 44.39 -13.02 -7.85
C ARG A 121 43.34 -14.12 -7.96
N VAL A 122 42.45 -13.99 -8.93
CA VAL A 122 41.37 -14.94 -9.18
C VAL A 122 41.94 -16.13 -9.98
N PRO A 123 41.75 -17.40 -9.57
CA PRO A 123 42.45 -18.56 -10.17
C PRO A 123 41.82 -19.05 -11.50
N PHE A 124 41.47 -18.15 -12.43
CA PHE A 124 40.83 -18.48 -13.71
C PHE A 124 41.52 -17.80 -14.90
N ARG A 125 41.55 -18.52 -16.03
CA ARG A 125 42.17 -18.07 -17.29
C ARG A 125 41.23 -17.25 -18.16
N LYS A 126 39.92 -17.48 -18.09
CA LYS A 126 38.93 -16.84 -18.99
C LYS A 126 37.78 -16.27 -18.18
N MET A 127 37.37 -15.05 -18.50
CA MET A 127 36.14 -14.45 -17.96
C MET A 127 35.17 -14.18 -19.11
N VAL A 128 33.91 -14.51 -18.89
CA VAL A 128 32.79 -14.26 -19.81
C VAL A 128 31.87 -13.25 -19.14
N SER A 129 31.22 -12.37 -19.91
CA SER A 129 30.25 -11.39 -19.40
C SER A 129 30.77 -10.41 -18.34
N TYR A 130 32.07 -10.12 -18.31
CA TYR A 130 32.63 -9.08 -17.43
C TYR A 130 32.35 -7.67 -17.98
N SER A 131 32.24 -6.69 -17.08
CA SER A 131 31.96 -5.29 -17.41
C SER A 131 33.16 -4.40 -17.10
N VAL A 132 33.72 -3.79 -18.14
CA VAL A 132 34.89 -2.92 -18.05
C VAL A 132 34.46 -1.49 -17.76
N ARG A 133 34.97 -0.94 -16.66
CA ARG A 133 34.73 0.43 -16.23
C ARG A 133 35.72 1.42 -16.85
N SER A 134 37.00 1.10 -16.83
CA SER A 134 38.02 1.96 -17.45
C SER A 134 39.15 1.10 -18.03
N ARG A 135 39.82 1.65 -19.06
CA ARG A 135 40.96 1.03 -19.72
C ARG A 135 42.13 1.99 -19.69
N ALA A 136 43.32 1.47 -19.41
CA ALA A 136 44.55 2.25 -19.45
C ALA A 136 45.71 1.42 -19.98
N SER A 137 46.46 2.00 -20.92
CA SER A 137 47.77 1.49 -21.31
C SER A 137 48.78 1.92 -20.24
N LEU A 138 49.41 0.95 -19.58
CA LEU A 138 50.41 1.19 -18.55
C LEU A 138 51.76 0.62 -19.01
N ALA A 139 52.80 1.46 -18.94
CA ALA A 139 54.17 1.04 -19.11
C ALA A 139 54.67 0.28 -17.87
N SER A 140 54.13 -0.93 -17.65
CA SER A 140 54.63 -1.94 -16.71
C SER A 140 54.62 -1.59 -15.20
N LYS A 141 53.52 -1.01 -14.69
CA LYS A 141 53.32 -0.75 -13.24
C LYS A 141 52.01 -1.34 -12.71
N PHE A 142 52.06 -2.54 -12.14
CA PHE A 142 50.91 -3.22 -11.51
C PHE A 142 50.29 -2.40 -10.36
N ALA A 143 51.14 -1.80 -9.52
CA ALA A 143 50.71 -0.96 -8.40
C ALA A 143 49.84 0.24 -8.81
N GLU A 144 50.06 0.77 -10.02
CA GLU A 144 49.23 1.86 -10.56
C GLU A 144 47.83 1.37 -10.94
N CYS A 145 47.70 0.10 -11.35
CA CYS A 145 46.42 -0.53 -11.65
C CYS A 145 45.58 -0.74 -10.37
N GLU A 146 46.22 -1.18 -9.29
CA GLU A 146 45.58 -1.33 -7.98
C GLU A 146 45.11 0.03 -7.43
N GLN A 147 45.95 1.06 -7.48
CA GLN A 147 45.59 2.41 -7.04
C GLN A 147 44.42 3.01 -7.85
N ARG A 148 44.31 2.67 -9.15
CA ARG A 148 43.18 3.10 -9.99
C ARG A 148 41.86 2.50 -9.50
N CYS A 149 41.84 1.25 -9.07
CA CYS A 149 40.65 0.61 -8.52
C CYS A 149 40.34 1.04 -7.08
N ASP A 150 41.35 1.34 -6.26
CA ASP A 150 41.15 1.84 -4.89
C ASP A 150 40.46 3.21 -4.84
N ARG A 151 40.67 4.03 -5.87
CA ARG A 151 40.08 5.37 -5.99
C ARG A 151 38.73 5.37 -6.66
N ASP A 152 38.37 4.27 -7.31
CA ASP A 152 37.06 4.08 -7.90
C ASP A 152 36.14 3.35 -6.90
N PRO A 153 35.16 4.05 -6.29
CA PRO A 153 34.30 3.48 -5.26
C PRO A 153 33.42 2.33 -5.75
N CYS A 154 33.18 2.21 -7.06
CA CYS A 154 32.43 1.07 -7.60
C CYS A 154 33.28 0.11 -8.44
N CYS A 155 34.61 0.23 -8.39
CA CYS A 155 35.50 -0.82 -8.86
C CYS A 155 35.42 -2.05 -7.95
N ARG A 156 35.15 -3.20 -8.55
CA ARG A 156 35.00 -4.51 -7.88
C ARG A 156 36.21 -5.42 -8.09
N GLY A 157 37.06 -5.11 -9.07
CA GLY A 157 38.29 -5.84 -9.36
C GLY A 157 39.09 -5.20 -10.49
N ILE A 158 40.29 -5.71 -10.74
CA ILE A 158 41.16 -5.26 -11.83
C ILE A 158 41.54 -6.44 -12.74
N GLY A 159 41.66 -6.17 -14.04
CA GLY A 159 42.35 -7.03 -14.99
C GLY A 159 43.66 -6.38 -15.39
N TYR A 160 44.78 -6.94 -14.97
CA TYR A 160 46.09 -6.54 -15.46
C TYR A 160 46.53 -7.56 -16.51
N ILE A 161 46.35 -7.24 -17.78
CA ILE A 161 46.40 -8.22 -18.87
C ILE A 161 47.26 -7.74 -20.04
N ARG A 162 47.65 -8.67 -20.91
CA ARG A 162 48.35 -8.36 -22.17
C ARG A 162 47.47 -8.70 -23.37
N ASP A 163 47.46 -7.85 -24.39
CA ASP A 163 46.76 -8.12 -25.65
C ASP A 163 47.61 -9.05 -26.53
N SER A 164 47.14 -10.27 -26.78
CA SER A 164 47.87 -11.30 -27.54
C SER A 164 47.82 -11.09 -29.06
N ALA A 165 47.02 -10.14 -29.56
CA ALA A 165 46.79 -9.91 -30.99
C ALA A 165 47.69 -8.81 -31.63
N SER A 166 48.54 -8.12 -30.86
CA SER A 166 49.38 -7.03 -31.38
C SER A 166 50.82 -7.47 -31.64
N SER A 167 51.20 -7.64 -32.90
CA SER A 167 52.54 -8.03 -33.36
C SER A 167 53.53 -6.85 -33.52
N GLY A 168 53.65 -6.00 -32.49
CA GLY A 168 54.51 -4.80 -32.51
C GLY A 168 55.42 -4.64 -31.28
N VAL A 169 56.60 -4.03 -31.49
CA VAL A 169 57.84 -4.05 -30.66
C VAL A 169 57.77 -3.36 -29.28
N CYS A 170 56.61 -2.91 -28.80
CA CYS A 170 56.41 -2.52 -27.39
C CYS A 170 55.02 -2.99 -26.94
N VAL A 171 54.97 -4.06 -26.14
CA VAL A 171 53.70 -4.60 -25.65
C VAL A 171 53.37 -3.97 -24.30
N ASP A 172 52.63 -2.86 -24.32
CA ASP A 172 52.13 -2.20 -23.11
C ASP A 172 51.18 -3.14 -22.33
N ALA A 173 51.28 -3.12 -21.00
CA ALA A 173 50.34 -3.82 -20.12
C ALA A 173 49.02 -3.04 -20.09
N LEU A 174 47.89 -3.76 -20.17
CA LEU A 174 46.57 -3.15 -20.17
C LEU A 174 45.95 -3.33 -18.78
N CYS A 175 45.64 -2.21 -18.13
CA CYS A 175 44.89 -2.20 -16.88
C CYS A 175 43.41 -1.94 -17.18
N LEU A 176 42.58 -2.90 -16.77
CA LEU A 176 41.12 -2.84 -16.84
C LEU A 176 40.58 -2.71 -15.41
N THR A 177 39.91 -1.60 -15.08
CA THR A 177 39.08 -1.59 -13.87
C THR A 177 37.72 -2.22 -14.20
N LEU A 178 37.19 -3.05 -13.31
CA LEU A 178 35.98 -3.84 -13.56
C LEU A 178 34.85 -3.40 -12.64
N ASN A 179 33.66 -3.21 -13.22
CA ASN A 179 32.41 -3.03 -12.48
C ASN A 179 31.81 -4.38 -12.03
N SER A 180 32.07 -5.44 -12.80
CA SER A 180 31.67 -6.80 -12.50
C SER A 180 32.70 -7.77 -13.08
N LEU A 181 33.05 -8.79 -12.30
CA LEU A 181 33.97 -9.85 -12.69
C LEU A 181 33.30 -10.91 -13.61
N GLY A 182 31.97 -10.82 -13.83
CA GLY A 182 31.25 -11.71 -14.75
C GLY A 182 31.28 -13.19 -14.35
N VAL A 183 31.06 -14.06 -15.33
CA VAL A 183 31.17 -15.52 -15.18
C VAL A 183 32.62 -15.94 -15.40
N GLN A 184 33.25 -16.47 -14.36
CA GLN A 184 34.63 -16.93 -14.39
C GLN A 184 34.70 -18.39 -14.88
N THR A 185 35.53 -18.66 -15.88
CA THR A 185 35.63 -19.97 -16.52
C THR A 185 37.10 -20.39 -16.69
N CYS A 186 37.35 -21.70 -16.81
CA CYS A 186 38.68 -22.27 -17.07
C CYS A 186 39.71 -21.99 -15.95
N GLY A 187 39.60 -22.71 -14.84
CA GLY A 187 40.54 -22.58 -13.70
C GLY A 187 42.00 -22.89 -14.06
N GLU A 188 42.95 -22.22 -13.40
CA GLU A 188 44.39 -22.37 -13.68
C GLU A 188 44.98 -23.71 -13.22
N GLY A 189 44.27 -24.48 -12.38
CA GLY A 189 44.79 -25.65 -11.67
C GLY A 189 44.30 -27.04 -12.10
N GLY A 190 43.46 -27.20 -13.12
CA GLY A 190 42.83 -28.50 -13.45
C GLY A 190 43.08 -28.98 -14.87
N ARG A 191 43.94 -29.99 -15.05
CA ARG A 191 43.92 -30.86 -16.26
C ARG A 191 42.73 -31.83 -16.13
N SER A 192 41.49 -31.35 -16.29
CA SER A 192 40.37 -32.27 -16.54
C SER A 192 40.30 -32.59 -18.05
N SER A 193 40.09 -33.86 -18.38
CA SER A 193 39.89 -34.37 -19.74
C SER A 193 38.46 -34.13 -20.27
N TRP A 194 37.57 -33.61 -19.42
CA TRP A 194 36.18 -33.34 -19.76
C TRP A 194 35.94 -31.83 -19.78
N ARG A 195 35.86 -31.25 -20.98
CA ARG A 195 35.62 -29.82 -21.20
C ARG A 195 34.35 -29.61 -22.01
N VAL A 196 33.32 -29.08 -21.36
CA VAL A 196 32.07 -28.63 -22.02
C VAL A 196 32.14 -27.14 -22.39
N MET A 197 33.09 -26.39 -21.81
CA MET A 197 33.30 -24.96 -22.06
C MET A 197 34.55 -24.67 -22.90
N ASP A 198 34.44 -23.69 -23.79
CA ASP A 198 35.53 -23.23 -24.65
C ASP A 198 36.63 -22.50 -23.85
N CYS A 199 37.72 -23.23 -23.58
CA CYS A 199 38.93 -22.72 -22.93
C CYS A 199 40.08 -22.46 -23.92
N SER A 200 39.77 -22.14 -25.17
CA SER A 200 40.75 -21.62 -26.12
C SER A 200 41.39 -20.32 -25.63
N ASP A 201 42.62 -20.05 -26.08
CA ASP A 201 43.39 -18.88 -25.66
C ASP A 201 42.60 -17.59 -25.88
N SER A 202 42.44 -16.82 -24.80
CA SER A 202 41.82 -15.51 -24.84
C SER A 202 42.73 -14.52 -25.59
N LYS A 203 42.14 -13.48 -26.16
CA LYS A 203 42.88 -12.31 -26.64
C LYS A 203 43.62 -11.57 -25.52
N ALA A 204 43.30 -11.89 -24.26
CA ALA A 204 43.96 -11.41 -23.05
C ALA A 204 44.87 -12.50 -22.47
N ASP A 205 46.18 -12.27 -22.45
CA ASP A 205 47.17 -13.13 -21.78
C ASP A 205 47.26 -12.77 -20.28
N THR A 206 46.96 -13.76 -19.45
CA THR A 206 46.92 -13.72 -17.98
C THR A 206 47.86 -14.74 -17.33
N GLY A 207 48.66 -15.47 -18.13
CA GLY A 207 49.32 -16.70 -17.71
C GLY A 207 50.60 -16.51 -16.89
N VAL A 208 51.13 -15.29 -16.81
CA VAL A 208 52.42 -14.99 -16.16
C VAL A 208 52.22 -13.89 -15.13
N PHE A 209 52.59 -14.11 -13.86
CA PHE A 209 52.56 -13.06 -12.84
C PHE A 209 53.42 -11.84 -13.26
N PRO A 210 52.97 -10.59 -13.10
CA PRO A 210 51.78 -10.11 -12.38
C PRO A 210 50.52 -9.98 -13.24
N PHE A 211 50.45 -10.60 -14.41
CA PHE A 211 49.26 -10.60 -15.25
C PHE A 211 48.19 -11.53 -14.68
N GLY A 212 46.95 -11.06 -14.66
CA GLY A 212 45.84 -11.76 -14.02
C GLY A 212 44.62 -10.89 -13.79
N TRP A 213 43.54 -11.56 -13.43
CA TRP A 213 42.34 -10.93 -12.88
C TRP A 213 42.45 -10.92 -11.37
N TYR A 214 42.10 -9.81 -10.75
CA TYR A 214 42.18 -9.62 -9.31
C TYR A 214 40.87 -9.04 -8.79
N GLU A 215 40.40 -9.53 -7.64
CA GLU A 215 39.18 -9.07 -7.00
C GLU A 215 39.49 -8.21 -5.77
N LYS A 216 38.54 -7.32 -5.44
CA LYS A 216 38.59 -6.49 -4.24
C LYS A 216 37.96 -7.27 -3.07
N PRO A 217 38.56 -7.25 -1.86
CA PRO A 217 38.06 -8.03 -0.72
C PRO A 217 36.64 -7.62 -0.28
N VAL A 218 35.81 -8.62 0.05
CA VAL A 218 34.43 -8.44 0.55
C VAL A 218 34.47 -7.99 2.01
N ASN A 219 33.72 -6.93 2.35
CA ASN A 219 33.65 -6.45 3.73
C ASN A 219 32.64 -7.26 4.55
N ILE A 220 33.14 -8.22 5.33
CA ILE A 220 32.35 -9.13 6.18
C ILE A 220 31.52 -8.38 7.25
N SER A 221 31.85 -7.12 7.57
CA SER A 221 31.10 -6.32 8.55
C SER A 221 29.67 -5.94 8.14
N GLU A 222 29.27 -6.17 6.88
CA GLU A 222 27.90 -5.94 6.37
C GLU A 222 26.99 -7.18 6.52
N TRP A 223 27.48 -8.28 7.09
CA TRP A 223 26.77 -9.54 7.21
C TRP A 223 26.73 -10.03 8.66
N ARG A 224 25.56 -10.51 9.10
CA ARG A 224 25.36 -11.14 10.41
C ARG A 224 25.19 -12.64 10.22
N LEU A 225 26.10 -13.42 10.81
CA LEU A 225 25.93 -14.87 10.92
C LEU A 225 24.78 -15.18 11.89
N LEU A 226 23.89 -16.08 11.48
CA LEU A 226 22.73 -16.50 12.26
C LEU A 226 22.95 -17.89 12.86
N ASP A 227 22.40 -18.08 14.05
CA ASP A 227 22.28 -19.38 14.69
C ASP A 227 21.09 -20.18 14.12
N MET A 228 21.18 -21.50 14.15
CA MET A 228 20.12 -22.42 13.69
C MET A 228 18.79 -22.20 14.41
N SER A 229 18.82 -21.73 15.66
CA SER A 229 17.61 -21.39 16.44
C SER A 229 16.81 -20.20 15.86
N SER A 230 17.44 -19.39 15.00
CA SER A 230 16.85 -18.22 14.34
C SER A 230 16.21 -18.54 12.99
N VAL A 231 16.26 -19.81 12.55
CA VAL A 231 15.85 -20.25 11.23
C VAL A 231 14.78 -21.35 11.32
N LEU A 232 13.78 -21.32 10.44
CA LEU A 232 12.74 -22.33 10.26
C LEU A 232 12.87 -22.92 8.86
N VAL A 233 13.05 -24.23 8.77
CA VAL A 233 13.14 -24.94 7.49
C VAL A 233 11.74 -25.33 7.01
N ASP A 234 11.35 -24.84 5.84
CA ASP A 234 10.09 -25.12 5.14
C ASP A 234 10.36 -25.44 3.65
N PRO A 235 10.30 -26.73 3.25
CA PRO A 235 10.51 -27.14 1.86
C PRO A 235 9.56 -26.48 0.84
N SER A 236 8.42 -25.94 1.29
CA SER A 236 7.42 -25.30 0.44
C SER A 236 7.77 -23.89 -0.02
N VAL A 237 8.86 -23.29 0.51
CA VAL A 237 9.38 -22.00 0.05
C VAL A 237 9.64 -22.04 -1.46
N SER A 238 9.00 -21.11 -2.19
CA SER A 238 9.02 -21.07 -3.66
C SER A 238 9.99 -20.04 -4.24
N MET A 239 10.30 -18.95 -3.53
CA MET A 239 11.21 -17.89 -3.98
C MET A 239 12.58 -18.06 -3.32
N TYR A 240 13.49 -18.66 -4.04
CA TYR A 240 14.89 -18.85 -3.68
C TYR A 240 15.69 -19.03 -4.96
N ASP A 241 16.98 -18.71 -4.92
CA ASP A 241 17.90 -19.02 -6.00
C ASP A 241 19.03 -19.91 -5.49
N VAL A 242 19.63 -20.73 -6.34
CA VAL A 242 20.67 -21.69 -5.95
C VAL A 242 21.87 -21.59 -6.87
N ILE A 243 23.02 -21.42 -6.24
CA ILE A 243 24.32 -21.43 -6.89
C ILE A 243 25.15 -22.61 -6.40
N HIS A 244 25.71 -23.38 -7.33
CA HIS A 244 26.63 -24.48 -7.02
C HIS A 244 28.05 -24.12 -7.45
N LEU A 245 29.00 -24.23 -6.54
CA LEU A 245 30.42 -24.05 -6.79
C LEU A 245 31.11 -25.42 -6.69
N SER A 246 31.69 -25.92 -7.78
CA SER A 246 32.39 -27.22 -7.77
C SER A 246 33.53 -27.24 -6.73
N LYS A 247 33.73 -28.39 -6.06
CA LYS A 247 34.85 -28.58 -5.14
C LYS A 247 36.22 -28.42 -5.81
N ASP A 248 36.31 -28.63 -7.11
CA ASP A 248 37.54 -28.44 -7.90
C ASP A 248 38.00 -26.96 -7.92
N ILE A 249 37.10 -26.05 -7.55
CA ILE A 249 37.27 -24.60 -7.50
C ILE A 249 37.30 -24.11 -6.03
N ALA A 250 36.57 -24.78 -5.12
CA ALA A 250 36.40 -24.41 -3.72
C ALA A 250 37.53 -24.93 -2.81
N GLY A 251 38.79 -24.70 -3.18
CA GLY A 251 39.97 -25.17 -2.43
C GLY A 251 40.06 -24.65 -0.98
N GLU A 252 39.41 -23.53 -0.68
CA GLU A 252 39.28 -22.96 0.67
C GLU A 252 37.83 -22.51 0.95
N ARG A 253 37.38 -22.71 2.21
CA ARG A 253 35.98 -22.47 2.64
C ARG A 253 35.61 -20.98 2.68
N GLU A 254 36.57 -20.12 3.04
CA GLU A 254 36.37 -18.68 3.24
C GLU A 254 36.15 -17.91 1.90
N PRO A 255 36.98 -18.08 0.86
CA PRO A 255 36.76 -17.41 -0.43
C PRO A 255 35.44 -17.83 -1.12
N SER A 256 35.09 -19.11 -0.98
CA SER A 256 33.87 -19.66 -1.57
C SER A 256 32.61 -19.13 -0.88
N ARG A 257 32.66 -18.90 0.43
CA ARG A 257 31.60 -18.20 1.18
C ARG A 257 31.49 -16.75 0.70
N ASP A 258 32.61 -16.03 0.65
CA ASP A 258 32.61 -14.60 0.32
C ASP A 258 32.08 -14.34 -1.10
N TRP A 259 32.33 -15.28 -2.02
CA TRP A 259 31.73 -15.27 -3.34
C TRP A 259 30.19 -15.36 -3.28
N CYS A 260 29.65 -16.27 -2.46
CA CYS A 260 28.19 -16.42 -2.31
C CYS A 260 27.54 -15.20 -1.67
N LEU A 261 28.23 -14.55 -0.72
CA LEU A 261 27.78 -13.27 -0.15
C LEU A 261 27.82 -12.15 -1.20
N SER A 262 28.87 -12.09 -2.03
CA SER A 262 29.00 -11.14 -3.12
C SER A 262 27.89 -11.30 -4.16
N ALA A 263 27.53 -12.53 -4.52
CA ALA A 263 26.41 -12.80 -5.43
C ALA A 263 25.09 -12.20 -4.91
N CYS A 264 24.82 -12.32 -3.61
CA CYS A 264 23.65 -11.69 -2.98
C CYS A 264 23.73 -10.17 -2.92
N LEU A 265 24.92 -9.57 -2.82
CA LEU A 265 25.08 -8.11 -2.88
C LEU A 265 24.77 -7.53 -4.26
N MET A 266 24.85 -8.33 -5.32
CA MET A 266 24.55 -7.92 -6.69
C MET A 266 23.05 -7.86 -6.98
N ASP A 267 22.21 -8.41 -6.09
CA ASP A 267 20.74 -8.40 -6.19
C ASP A 267 20.15 -7.61 -5.00
N GLU A 268 19.35 -6.57 -5.28
CA GLU A 268 18.68 -5.78 -4.24
C GLU A 268 17.61 -6.57 -3.49
N ALA A 269 17.01 -7.59 -4.12
CA ALA A 269 15.99 -8.43 -3.50
C ALA A 269 16.59 -9.45 -2.53
N CYS A 270 17.90 -9.71 -2.58
CA CYS A 270 18.56 -10.72 -1.78
C CYS A 270 18.99 -10.17 -0.39
N SER A 271 18.52 -10.84 0.67
CA SER A 271 18.81 -10.47 2.06
C SER A 271 19.44 -11.58 2.89
N LEU A 272 19.30 -12.84 2.50
CA LEU A 272 19.79 -14.00 3.26
C LEU A 272 20.52 -14.98 2.34
N VAL A 273 21.68 -15.46 2.78
CA VAL A 273 22.47 -16.48 2.07
C VAL A 273 22.66 -17.69 2.97
N ALA A 274 22.26 -18.86 2.51
CA ALA A 274 22.52 -20.13 3.16
C ALA A 274 23.66 -20.84 2.45
N VAL A 275 24.70 -21.22 3.18
CA VAL A 275 25.91 -21.86 2.64
C VAL A 275 26.05 -23.25 3.22
N ASP A 276 26.12 -24.25 2.33
CA ASP A 276 26.20 -25.65 2.69
C ASP A 276 27.24 -26.40 1.84
N THR A 277 27.89 -27.41 2.43
CA THR A 277 28.92 -28.21 1.75
C THR A 277 28.36 -29.58 1.38
N ARG A 278 28.30 -29.91 0.09
CA ARG A 278 27.88 -31.22 -0.43
C ARG A 278 29.09 -32.02 -0.93
N GLU A 279 28.87 -33.29 -1.27
CA GLU A 279 29.95 -34.21 -1.65
C GLU A 279 30.79 -33.70 -2.85
N SER A 280 30.15 -33.04 -3.82
CA SER A 280 30.79 -32.55 -5.07
C SER A 280 30.85 -31.02 -5.24
N ALA A 281 30.19 -30.24 -4.37
CA ALA A 281 30.09 -28.78 -4.52
C ALA A 281 29.80 -28.05 -3.20
N LEU A 282 30.19 -26.78 -3.10
CA LEU A 282 29.60 -25.82 -2.17
C LEU A 282 28.28 -25.33 -2.77
N ARG A 283 27.19 -25.45 -2.01
CA ARG A 283 25.85 -25.04 -2.40
C ARG A 283 25.47 -23.77 -1.65
N CYS A 284 25.14 -22.74 -2.39
CA CYS A 284 24.75 -21.45 -1.87
C CYS A 284 23.31 -21.16 -2.29
N VAL A 285 22.44 -20.96 -1.31
CA VAL A 285 21.02 -20.67 -1.55
C VAL A 285 20.74 -19.23 -1.14
N LEU A 286 20.22 -18.45 -2.07
CA LEU A 286 19.89 -17.04 -1.90
C LEU A 286 18.39 -16.90 -1.60
N TYR A 287 18.05 -16.10 -0.60
CA TYR A 287 16.68 -15.84 -0.19
C TYR A 287 16.42 -14.33 -0.11
N PRO A 288 15.19 -13.90 -0.46
CA PRO A 288 14.71 -12.56 -0.12
C PRO A 288 14.40 -12.44 1.38
N ASP A 289 13.82 -11.32 1.81
CA ASP A 289 13.44 -11.16 3.21
C ASP A 289 12.30 -12.13 3.56
N THR A 290 12.63 -13.18 4.31
CA THR A 290 11.69 -14.24 4.73
C THR A 290 11.40 -14.20 6.23
N HIS A 291 11.52 -13.04 6.88
CA HIS A 291 11.24 -12.92 8.31
C HIS A 291 9.78 -13.27 8.66
N ALA A 292 9.59 -14.33 9.44
CA ALA A 292 8.31 -14.76 9.97
C ALA A 292 8.29 -14.50 11.49
N CYS A 293 7.47 -13.56 11.92
CA CYS A 293 7.35 -13.18 13.33
C CYS A 293 6.03 -13.66 13.94
N ALA A 294 6.11 -14.34 15.07
CA ALA A 294 4.96 -14.77 15.85
C ALA A 294 5.01 -14.21 17.29
N PRO A 295 3.86 -13.92 17.92
CA PRO A 295 3.82 -13.54 19.32
C PRO A 295 4.16 -14.73 20.24
N ALA A 296 5.30 -14.71 20.95
CA ALA A 296 5.74 -15.79 21.84
C ALA A 296 5.94 -15.28 23.28
N GLY A 297 5.01 -15.62 24.18
CA GLY A 297 5.19 -15.47 25.64
C GLY A 297 5.68 -14.09 26.11
N GLY A 298 5.12 -12.99 25.58
CA GLY A 298 5.50 -11.62 25.95
C GLY A 298 6.59 -10.96 25.10
N SER A 299 7.25 -11.69 24.19
CA SER A 299 8.22 -11.19 23.21
C SER A 299 7.87 -11.66 21.78
N ARG A 300 8.43 -11.06 20.72
CA ARG A 300 8.25 -11.57 19.36
C ARG A 300 9.38 -12.53 18.99
N GLY A 301 9.02 -13.80 18.81
CA GLY A 301 9.92 -14.78 18.21
C GLY A 301 9.93 -14.61 16.70
N CYS A 302 10.81 -13.76 16.17
CA CYS A 302 11.04 -13.66 14.73
C CYS A 302 12.06 -14.70 14.29
N ARG A 303 11.69 -15.54 13.31
CA ARG A 303 12.60 -16.51 12.69
C ARG A 303 12.58 -16.33 11.18
N LEU A 304 13.68 -16.65 10.50
CA LEU A 304 13.76 -16.63 9.04
C LEU A 304 13.29 -17.95 8.46
N VAL A 305 12.43 -17.92 7.45
CA VAL A 305 11.96 -19.14 6.79
C VAL A 305 12.85 -19.45 5.59
N VAL A 306 13.41 -20.65 5.54
CA VAL A 306 14.33 -21.11 4.48
C VAL A 306 13.84 -22.43 3.92
N LYS A 307 14.20 -22.75 2.67
CA LYS A 307 13.72 -23.96 2.00
C LYS A 307 14.34 -25.24 2.58
N GLU A 308 15.63 -25.20 2.81
CA GLU A 308 16.46 -26.35 3.16
C GLU A 308 17.47 -25.97 4.25
N PRO A 309 17.90 -26.92 5.10
CA PRO A 309 18.92 -26.64 6.11
C PRO A 309 20.28 -26.43 5.44
N ALA A 310 21.10 -25.58 6.05
CA ALA A 310 22.47 -25.30 5.63
C ALA A 310 23.38 -25.18 6.85
N LEU A 311 24.69 -25.28 6.63
CA LEU A 311 25.69 -25.17 7.71
C LEU A 311 25.80 -23.74 8.26
N HIS A 312 25.65 -22.73 7.41
CA HIS A 312 25.77 -21.33 7.82
C HIS A 312 24.71 -20.47 7.12
N PHE A 313 24.14 -19.52 7.87
CA PHE A 313 23.16 -18.56 7.36
C PHE A 313 23.68 -17.14 7.60
N TYR A 314 23.80 -16.35 6.54
CA TYR A 314 24.30 -14.98 6.59
C TYR A 314 23.18 -14.01 6.21
N LEU A 315 22.78 -13.16 7.16
CA LEU A 315 21.78 -12.11 6.95
C LEU A 315 22.47 -10.79 6.64
N ARG A 316 22.02 -10.12 5.58
CA ARG A 316 22.51 -8.80 5.17
C ARG A 316 22.08 -7.74 6.19
N LEU A 317 23.04 -7.01 6.74
CA LEU A 317 22.77 -5.84 7.59
C LEU A 317 22.55 -4.64 6.67
N GLY A 318 21.29 -4.27 6.45
CA GLY A 318 20.91 -3.27 5.45
C GLY A 318 21.66 -1.95 5.56
N ARG A 319 22.57 -1.69 4.61
CA ARG A 319 22.92 -0.32 4.22
C ARG A 319 21.81 0.19 3.31
N ARG A 320 21.02 1.12 3.82
CA ARG A 320 20.20 2.00 2.98
C ARG A 320 21.16 2.76 2.06
N CYS A 321 21.09 2.52 0.76
CA CYS A 321 21.66 3.45 -0.23
C CYS A 321 20.80 4.73 -0.22
N PHE A 322 20.95 5.55 0.83
CA PHE A 322 20.78 6.99 0.66
C PHE A 322 22.06 7.51 0.01
N PRO A 323 21.99 8.40 -0.99
CA PRO A 323 23.16 9.11 -1.48
C PRO A 323 23.88 9.77 -0.29
N LEU A 324 25.13 9.39 -0.05
CA LEU A 324 25.96 9.94 1.02
C LEU A 324 26.15 11.45 0.81
N GLY A 325 25.57 12.27 1.68
CA GLY A 325 25.74 13.73 1.66
C GLY A 325 24.58 14.55 2.20
N MET A 326 23.41 13.96 2.42
CA MET A 326 22.33 14.56 3.20
C MET A 326 21.97 13.55 4.28
N GLN A 327 22.13 13.88 5.56
CA GLN A 327 21.23 13.29 6.55
C GLN A 327 19.84 13.82 6.17
N PRO A 328 18.92 13.00 5.63
CA PRO A 328 17.54 13.44 5.58
C PRO A 328 17.13 13.47 7.05
N SER A 329 16.50 14.55 7.51
CA SER A 329 15.53 14.36 8.57
C SER A 329 14.63 13.21 8.09
N LEU A 330 14.60 12.10 8.82
CA LEU A 330 13.92 10.81 8.51
C LEU A 330 12.40 10.96 8.33
N GLU A 331 11.92 12.18 8.22
CA GLU A 331 10.56 12.65 8.36
C GLU A 331 10.17 13.47 7.11
N SER A 332 10.88 13.34 5.99
CA SER A 332 10.49 13.98 4.73
C SER A 332 10.44 13.02 3.54
N VAL A 333 9.38 13.11 2.72
CA VAL A 333 9.17 12.29 1.52
C VAL A 333 8.84 13.21 0.35
N PHE A 334 9.52 13.02 -0.79
CA PHE A 334 9.24 13.78 -2.01
C PHE A 334 8.13 13.12 -2.82
N ILE A 335 7.16 13.93 -3.24
CA ILE A 335 6.00 13.54 -4.06
C ILE A 335 6.12 14.22 -5.43
N PRO A 336 6.26 13.45 -6.53
CA PRO A 336 6.34 14.00 -7.88
C PRO A 336 5.14 14.89 -8.22
N GLY A 337 5.41 16.04 -8.83
CA GLY A 337 4.38 17.02 -9.20
C GLY A 337 3.91 17.94 -8.08
N HIS A 338 4.31 17.69 -6.82
CA HIS A 338 3.95 18.52 -5.67
C HIS A 338 5.17 19.08 -4.93
N GLY A 339 5.95 18.24 -4.26
CA GLY A 339 7.08 18.66 -3.44
C GLY A 339 7.30 17.75 -2.24
N HIS A 340 7.71 18.30 -1.09
CA HIS A 340 8.07 17.50 0.09
C HIS A 340 6.93 17.44 1.11
N LEU A 341 6.56 16.25 1.54
CA LEU A 341 5.77 16.04 2.76
C LEU A 341 6.72 16.03 3.96
N LEU A 342 6.39 16.78 5.00
CA LEU A 342 7.12 16.80 6.27
C LEU A 342 6.28 16.06 7.31
N GLY A 343 6.60 14.80 7.58
CA GLY A 343 5.99 13.97 8.60
C GLY A 343 6.69 14.08 9.95
N GLY A 344 6.44 13.10 10.80
CA GLY A 344 7.09 12.90 12.09
C GLY A 344 7.40 11.43 12.34
N SER A 345 7.97 11.12 13.50
CA SER A 345 8.23 9.76 13.93
C SER A 345 7.74 9.49 15.34
N GLN A 346 7.23 8.28 15.59
CA GLN A 346 6.81 7.83 16.91
C GLN A 346 7.34 6.45 17.24
N VAL A 347 7.57 6.19 18.52
CA VAL A 347 8.01 4.88 19.02
C VAL A 347 6.80 4.15 19.58
N THR A 348 6.36 3.12 18.86
CA THR A 348 5.29 2.24 19.28
C THR A 348 5.87 1.17 20.21
N ARG A 349 5.41 1.15 21.47
CA ARG A 349 5.79 0.13 22.46
C ARG A 349 4.79 -1.02 22.45
N LEU A 350 5.26 -2.22 22.15
CA LEU A 350 4.50 -3.46 22.11
C LEU A 350 5.12 -4.40 23.15
N SER A 351 4.45 -4.59 24.29
CA SER A 351 4.99 -5.34 25.44
C SER A 351 6.43 -4.92 25.82
N SER A 352 7.43 -5.72 25.49
CA SER A 352 8.86 -5.51 25.76
C SER A 352 9.65 -4.90 24.59
N GLU A 353 9.05 -4.81 23.41
CA GLU A 353 9.70 -4.31 22.19
C GLU A 353 9.24 -2.90 21.83
N SER A 354 10.13 -2.13 21.21
CA SER A 354 9.86 -0.78 20.73
C SER A 354 10.22 -0.69 19.25
N LYS A 355 9.23 -0.37 18.41
CA LYS A 355 9.45 -0.13 16.97
C LYS A 355 9.20 1.34 16.65
N ARG A 356 10.08 1.91 15.82
CA ARG A 356 9.88 3.26 15.28
C ARG A 356 8.97 3.17 14.06
N VAL A 357 7.94 4.02 14.02
CA VAL A 357 7.03 4.19 12.90
C VAL A 357 7.06 5.65 12.47
N LEU A 358 7.24 5.89 11.18
CA LEU A 358 7.09 7.24 10.62
C LEU A 358 5.61 7.51 10.37
N HIS A 359 5.15 8.72 10.65
CA HIS A 359 3.78 9.14 10.36
C HIS A 359 3.75 10.39 9.48
N PHE A 360 2.83 10.42 8.53
CA PHE A 360 2.48 11.58 7.73
C PHE A 360 0.98 11.80 7.89
N LEU A 361 0.60 12.73 8.75
CA LEU A 361 -0.78 13.01 9.13
C LEU A 361 -1.33 14.15 8.27
N GLY A 362 -2.58 14.04 7.80
CA GLY A 362 -3.23 15.15 7.12
C GLY A 362 -2.68 15.46 5.72
N VAL A 363 -2.34 14.44 4.94
CA VAL A 363 -1.87 14.57 3.56
C VAL A 363 -3.08 14.77 2.63
N PRO A 364 -3.16 15.87 1.86
CA PRO A 364 -4.30 16.14 0.98
C PRO A 364 -4.22 15.24 -0.25
N TYR A 365 -5.31 14.51 -0.54
CA TYR A 365 -5.44 13.75 -1.79
C TYR A 365 -6.38 14.42 -2.80
N ALA A 366 -7.23 15.33 -2.34
CA ALA A 366 -8.14 16.10 -3.17
C ALA A 366 -8.31 17.54 -2.63
N HIS A 367 -8.79 18.45 -3.49
CA HIS A 367 -9.19 19.79 -3.07
C HIS A 367 -10.34 19.76 -2.06
N ALA A 368 -10.32 20.72 -1.13
CA ALA A 368 -11.41 20.95 -0.19
C ALA A 368 -12.76 21.09 -0.93
N PRO A 369 -13.76 20.25 -0.66
CA PRO A 369 -15.04 20.21 -1.37
C PRO A 369 -16.01 21.29 -0.88
N ILE A 370 -15.52 22.52 -0.73
CA ILE A 370 -16.24 23.67 -0.20
C ILE A 370 -16.78 24.57 -1.31
N ALA A 371 -17.77 25.41 -0.98
CA ALA A 371 -18.37 26.39 -1.88
C ALA A 371 -18.77 25.77 -3.25
N GLY A 372 -18.16 26.22 -4.35
CA GLY A 372 -18.45 25.74 -5.70
C GLY A 372 -18.10 24.26 -5.94
N LEU A 373 -17.22 23.69 -5.12
CA LEU A 373 -16.84 22.27 -5.17
C LEU A 373 -17.76 21.37 -4.32
N ARG A 374 -18.68 21.95 -3.53
CA ARG A 374 -19.68 21.18 -2.80
C ARG A 374 -20.60 20.45 -3.79
N PHE A 375 -20.89 19.19 -3.52
CA PHE A 375 -21.67 18.30 -4.39
C PHE A 375 -21.06 18.19 -5.80
N ARG A 376 -19.74 17.98 -5.86
CA ARG A 376 -19.00 17.66 -7.09
C ARG A 376 -17.98 16.56 -6.83
N ALA A 377 -17.54 15.92 -7.91
CA ALA A 377 -16.45 14.95 -7.90
C ALA A 377 -15.18 15.53 -7.25
N PRO A 378 -14.39 14.72 -6.52
CA PRO A 378 -13.10 15.16 -5.99
C PRO A 378 -12.16 15.58 -7.12
N GLN A 379 -11.51 16.72 -6.96
CA GLN A 379 -10.45 17.17 -7.85
C GLN A 379 -9.10 16.87 -7.18
N PRO A 380 -8.07 16.38 -7.90
CA PRO A 380 -6.75 16.13 -7.33
C PRO A 380 -6.24 17.37 -6.59
N ALA A 381 -5.63 17.18 -5.42
CA ALA A 381 -5.10 18.32 -4.66
C ALA A 381 -3.97 19.00 -5.44
N ASP A 382 -3.95 20.33 -5.44
CA ASP A 382 -2.88 21.13 -6.05
C ASP A 382 -2.13 21.89 -4.95
N TRP A 383 -1.00 21.33 -4.53
CA TRP A 383 -0.07 21.97 -3.59
C TRP A 383 1.36 21.84 -4.12
N THR A 384 2.18 22.84 -3.84
CA THR A 384 3.58 22.88 -4.27
C THR A 384 4.50 23.28 -3.11
N GLY A 385 5.73 22.77 -3.10
CA GLY A 385 6.72 23.11 -2.07
C GLY A 385 6.68 22.12 -0.91
N SER A 386 6.63 22.61 0.34
CA SER A 386 6.65 21.73 1.52
C SER A 386 5.29 21.73 2.22
N TRP A 387 4.70 20.54 2.39
CA TRP A 387 3.46 20.36 3.14
C TRP A 387 3.74 19.79 4.53
N ASN A 388 3.28 20.49 5.56
CA ASN A 388 3.41 20.02 6.93
C ASN A 388 2.35 18.94 7.24
N ALA A 389 2.83 17.70 7.34
CA ALA A 389 2.06 16.49 7.62
C ALA A 389 2.36 15.91 9.02
N THR A 390 2.57 16.77 10.02
CA THR A 390 2.86 16.35 11.42
C THR A 390 1.62 16.31 12.31
N TYR A 391 0.48 16.81 11.85
CA TYR A 391 -0.73 16.94 12.65
C TYR A 391 -1.98 16.51 11.88
N PRO A 392 -2.98 15.95 12.57
CA PRO A 392 -4.20 15.50 11.92
C PRO A 392 -5.06 16.66 11.44
N ARG A 393 -5.88 16.39 10.42
CA ARG A 393 -6.85 17.33 9.86
C ARG A 393 -8.26 17.01 10.35
N PRO A 394 -9.21 17.95 10.26
CA PRO A 394 -10.59 17.69 10.64
C PRO A 394 -11.21 16.51 9.89
N SER A 395 -12.03 15.74 10.58
CA SER A 395 -12.81 14.64 9.99
C SER A 395 -14.02 15.19 9.23
N CYS A 396 -14.56 14.38 8.30
CA CYS A 396 -15.75 14.79 7.56
C CYS A 396 -16.97 14.93 8.47
N LEU A 397 -17.83 15.90 8.17
CA LEU A 397 -19.12 16.07 8.86
C LEU A 397 -20.02 14.84 8.72
N GLN A 398 -20.61 14.43 9.83
CA GLN A 398 -21.55 13.31 9.93
C GLN A 398 -22.82 13.73 10.69
N PRO A 399 -23.95 13.06 10.44
CA PRO A 399 -25.19 13.27 11.19
C PRO A 399 -24.99 13.07 12.70
N GLY A 400 -25.61 13.94 13.50
CA GLY A 400 -25.51 13.91 14.96
C GLY A 400 -24.24 14.52 15.55
N LEU A 401 -23.28 14.96 14.73
CA LEU A 401 -22.12 15.72 15.20
C LEU A 401 -22.47 17.20 15.38
N GLY A 402 -22.19 17.73 16.57
CA GLY A 402 -22.35 19.15 16.89
C GLY A 402 -21.25 20.03 16.28
N ASP A 403 -21.36 21.34 16.52
CA ASP A 403 -20.38 22.31 16.01
C ASP A 403 -19.04 22.16 16.76
N SER A 404 -17.97 21.85 16.03
CA SER A 404 -16.64 21.63 16.57
C SER A 404 -15.58 21.81 15.50
N ALA A 405 -14.44 22.40 15.85
CA ALA A 405 -13.28 22.51 14.97
C ALA A 405 -12.69 21.16 14.53
N ARG A 406 -13.13 20.04 15.14
CA ARG A 406 -12.74 18.68 14.76
C ARG A 406 -13.42 18.17 13.49
N PHE A 407 -14.49 18.82 13.04
CA PHE A 407 -15.25 18.41 11.86
C PHE A 407 -15.33 19.53 10.83
N SER A 408 -15.13 19.19 9.57
CA SER A 408 -15.16 20.16 8.47
C SER A 408 -15.66 19.51 7.18
N GLU A 409 -16.10 20.33 6.22
CA GLU A 409 -16.23 19.90 4.83
C GLU A 409 -14.85 19.72 4.18
N ASP A 410 -13.86 20.51 4.62
CA ASP A 410 -12.46 20.31 4.26
C ASP A 410 -11.88 19.13 5.06
N CYS A 411 -12.13 17.92 4.57
CA CYS A 411 -11.79 16.66 5.23
C CYS A 411 -11.14 15.63 4.31
N LEU A 412 -10.78 15.99 3.06
CA LEU A 412 -10.24 15.04 2.06
C LEU A 412 -8.73 14.82 2.24
N TYR A 413 -8.39 14.24 3.39
CA TYR A 413 -7.03 13.95 3.81
C TYR A 413 -6.83 12.46 4.11
N LEU A 414 -5.59 12.00 3.98
CA LEU A 414 -5.14 10.68 4.41
C LEU A 414 -3.98 10.79 5.40
N ASN A 415 -3.82 9.78 6.24
CA ASN A 415 -2.72 9.62 7.18
C ASN A 415 -1.95 8.35 6.81
N ILE A 416 -0.62 8.42 6.79
CA ILE A 416 0.24 7.30 6.38
C ILE A 416 1.15 6.94 7.55
N PHE A 417 1.15 5.66 7.93
CA PHE A 417 2.01 5.09 8.96
C PHE A 417 2.95 4.07 8.31
N VAL A 418 4.25 4.37 8.34
CA VAL A 418 5.28 3.66 7.60
C VAL A 418 6.20 2.91 8.57
N PRO A 419 6.31 1.57 8.46
CA PRO A 419 7.28 0.78 9.20
C PRO A 419 8.70 1.00 8.63
N VAL A 420 9.71 0.34 9.21
CA VAL A 420 11.12 0.56 8.83
C VAL A 420 11.50 -0.13 7.50
N THR A 421 10.63 -1.01 6.95
CA THR A 421 10.88 -1.92 5.82
C THR A 421 9.92 -1.67 4.64
N ASN A 422 10.30 -2.14 3.43
CA ASN A 422 9.38 -2.19 2.29
C ASN A 422 8.19 -3.10 2.61
N ALA A 423 6.98 -2.67 2.26
CA ALA A 423 5.77 -3.20 2.92
C ALA A 423 4.52 -3.24 2.04
N SER A 424 3.69 -4.27 2.25
CA SER A 424 2.31 -4.29 1.75
C SER A 424 1.49 -3.17 2.40
N VAL A 425 0.45 -2.71 1.70
CA VAL A 425 -0.29 -1.49 2.06
C VAL A 425 -1.72 -1.83 2.43
N LEU A 426 -2.20 -1.35 3.58
CA LEU A 426 -3.61 -1.29 3.93
C LEU A 426 -4.12 0.13 3.71
N VAL A 427 -5.16 0.31 2.89
CA VAL A 427 -5.90 1.58 2.77
C VAL A 427 -7.22 1.42 3.51
N PHE A 428 -7.33 2.02 4.69
CA PHE A 428 -8.48 1.90 5.58
C PHE A 428 -9.34 3.16 5.59
N PHE A 429 -10.57 3.07 5.08
CA PHE A 429 -11.52 4.15 5.08
C PHE A 429 -12.28 4.23 6.39
N HIS A 430 -12.09 5.33 7.11
CA HIS A 430 -12.73 5.59 8.40
C HIS A 430 -12.87 7.09 8.63
N ASN A 431 -14.06 7.51 9.09
CA ASN A 431 -14.30 8.88 9.50
C ASN A 431 -14.54 8.90 11.03
N PRO A 432 -13.56 9.36 11.82
CA PRO A 432 -13.69 9.48 13.27
C PRO A 432 -14.88 10.35 13.66
N ALA A 433 -15.71 9.85 14.59
CA ALA A 433 -16.92 10.51 15.08
C ALA A 433 -16.81 10.87 16.58
N THR A 434 -15.64 11.34 17.03
CA THR A 434 -15.36 11.59 18.46
C THR A 434 -16.08 12.85 18.95
N ASN A 435 -16.91 12.71 19.99
CA ASN A 435 -17.70 13.80 20.56
C ASN A 435 -16.81 14.93 21.13
N VAL A 436 -17.40 16.13 21.21
CA VAL A 436 -16.85 17.25 22.01
C VAL A 436 -16.68 16.78 23.46
N GLY A 437 -15.46 16.84 23.98
CA GLY A 437 -15.09 16.34 25.32
C GLY A 437 -14.36 14.99 25.35
N SER A 438 -14.25 14.28 24.21
CA SER A 438 -13.38 13.11 24.09
C SER A 438 -11.91 13.54 23.92
N GLU A 439 -11.05 13.18 24.87
CA GLU A 439 -9.60 13.46 24.85
C GLU A 439 -8.81 12.61 23.82
N GLY A 440 -9.50 11.83 22.96
CA GLY A 440 -8.86 11.02 21.93
C GLY A 440 -8.41 11.82 20.69
N PRO A 441 -7.40 11.33 19.95
CA PRO A 441 -6.96 11.94 18.70
C PRO A 441 -8.09 11.95 17.66
N PRO A 442 -8.20 13.00 16.80
CA PRO A 442 -9.25 13.11 15.79
C PRO A 442 -8.98 12.20 14.56
N TYR A 443 -8.19 11.14 14.70
CA TYR A 443 -7.83 10.18 13.65
C TYR A 443 -7.67 8.78 14.24
N LEU A 444 -7.73 7.77 13.37
CA LEU A 444 -7.45 6.38 13.73
C LEU A 444 -5.94 6.12 13.60
N ASP A 445 -5.28 5.83 14.71
CA ASP A 445 -3.83 5.57 14.74
C ASP A 445 -3.50 4.19 14.17
N GLY A 446 -2.83 4.18 13.02
CA GLY A 446 -2.38 2.97 12.34
C GLY A 446 -1.02 2.44 12.79
N SER A 447 -0.33 3.10 13.72
CA SER A 447 1.07 2.78 14.02
C SER A 447 1.28 1.42 14.69
N PHE A 448 0.32 0.96 15.49
CA PHE A 448 0.38 -0.36 16.14
C PHE A 448 0.27 -1.46 15.09
N LEU A 449 -0.72 -1.38 14.20
CA LEU A 449 -0.86 -2.34 13.11
C LEU A 449 0.33 -2.26 12.14
N ALA A 450 0.88 -1.07 11.86
CA ALA A 450 2.08 -0.92 11.04
C ALA A 450 3.31 -1.58 11.69
N ALA A 451 3.51 -1.38 13.00
CA ALA A 451 4.63 -1.95 13.75
C ALA A 451 4.52 -3.47 13.96
N VAL A 452 3.33 -3.96 14.31
CA VAL A 452 3.07 -5.39 14.41
C VAL A 452 3.16 -5.98 13.02
N GLY A 453 2.40 -5.49 12.06
CA GLY A 453 2.31 -6.11 10.76
C GLY A 453 3.56 -5.97 9.91
N ASP A 454 4.46 -5.01 10.13
CA ASP A 454 5.45 -4.59 9.12
C ASP A 454 4.75 -4.32 7.78
N VAL A 455 3.63 -3.58 7.86
CA VAL A 455 2.78 -3.15 6.75
C VAL A 455 2.64 -1.62 6.79
N ILE A 456 2.47 -0.97 5.65
CA ILE A 456 2.09 0.44 5.62
C ILE A 456 0.59 0.53 5.85
N VAL A 457 0.18 1.39 6.77
CA VAL A 457 -1.23 1.65 7.05
C VAL A 457 -1.55 3.07 6.58
N VAL A 458 -2.49 3.19 5.65
CA VAL A 458 -3.05 4.45 5.19
C VAL A 458 -4.47 4.56 5.72
N THR A 459 -4.75 5.50 6.63
CA THR A 459 -6.14 5.79 7.03
C THR A 459 -6.64 6.99 6.25
N ALA A 460 -7.86 6.94 5.71
CA ALA A 460 -8.37 8.01 4.87
C ALA A 460 -9.82 8.36 5.20
N SER A 461 -10.08 9.67 5.21
CA SER A 461 -11.44 10.20 5.33
C SER A 461 -12.05 10.45 3.95
N PHE A 462 -13.37 10.34 3.85
CA PHE A 462 -14.14 10.51 2.61
C PHE A 462 -15.49 11.16 2.95
N ARG A 463 -16.09 11.92 2.02
CA ARG A 463 -17.38 12.57 2.32
C ARG A 463 -18.46 11.53 2.60
N THR A 464 -19.21 11.76 3.67
CA THR A 464 -20.35 10.93 4.08
C THR A 464 -21.66 11.69 4.03
N ALA A 465 -22.77 10.95 4.17
CA ALA A 465 -24.10 11.49 4.29
C ALA A 465 -24.48 12.47 3.15
N VAL A 466 -25.17 13.58 3.45
CA VAL A 466 -25.57 14.57 2.43
C VAL A 466 -24.39 15.08 1.60
N PHE A 467 -23.23 15.31 2.23
CA PHE A 467 -22.04 15.86 1.55
C PHE A 467 -21.44 14.89 0.54
N GLY A 468 -21.54 13.58 0.82
CA GLY A 468 -20.99 12.53 -0.02
C GLY A 468 -21.95 11.95 -1.05
N PHE A 469 -23.26 11.97 -0.79
CA PHE A 469 -24.21 11.15 -1.55
C PHE A 469 -25.46 11.88 -2.04
N LEU A 470 -25.55 13.20 -1.86
CA LEU A 470 -26.66 13.97 -2.43
C LEU A 470 -26.68 13.88 -3.96
N THR A 471 -27.83 13.51 -4.50
CA THR A 471 -28.15 13.63 -5.93
C THR A 471 -29.44 14.39 -6.11
N ALA A 472 -29.51 15.20 -7.16
CA ALA A 472 -30.73 15.87 -7.60
C ALA A 472 -31.42 15.12 -8.75
N GLY A 473 -30.92 13.94 -9.13
CA GLY A 473 -31.39 13.21 -10.30
C GLY A 473 -31.01 13.86 -11.64
N SER A 474 -30.26 14.97 -11.62
CA SER A 474 -29.74 15.70 -12.78
C SER A 474 -28.20 15.73 -12.80
N THR A 475 -27.63 16.28 -13.87
CA THR A 475 -26.18 16.51 -13.99
C THR A 475 -25.63 17.54 -12.99
N ASP A 476 -26.49 18.37 -12.38
CA ASP A 476 -26.07 19.39 -11.39
C ASP A 476 -25.57 18.78 -10.08
N ALA A 477 -26.09 17.60 -9.75
CA ALA A 477 -25.64 16.76 -8.66
C ALA A 477 -25.88 15.27 -8.96
N LEU A 478 -24.82 14.59 -9.44
CA LEU A 478 -24.84 13.18 -9.80
C LEU A 478 -24.84 12.21 -8.61
N GLY A 479 -24.39 12.67 -7.43
CA GLY A 479 -24.19 11.83 -6.25
C GLY A 479 -22.89 11.01 -6.32
N ASN A 480 -22.77 10.01 -5.45
CA ASN A 480 -21.61 9.12 -5.35
C ASN A 480 -20.25 9.81 -5.09
N TYR A 481 -20.23 11.04 -4.58
CA TYR A 481 -19.00 11.76 -4.31
C TYR A 481 -18.12 11.07 -3.26
N GLY A 482 -18.73 10.53 -2.19
CA GLY A 482 -18.00 9.75 -1.17
C GLY A 482 -17.35 8.49 -1.74
N LEU A 483 -18.01 7.81 -2.68
CA LEU A 483 -17.44 6.65 -3.39
C LEU A 483 -16.31 7.09 -4.34
N GLN A 484 -16.45 8.24 -4.99
CA GLN A 484 -15.39 8.82 -5.83
C GLN A 484 -14.20 9.30 -5.02
N ASP A 485 -14.41 9.78 -3.79
CA ASP A 485 -13.36 10.15 -2.84
C ASP A 485 -12.53 8.91 -2.48
N GLN A 486 -13.17 7.78 -2.16
CA GLN A 486 -12.49 6.51 -1.94
C GLN A 486 -11.66 6.06 -3.16
N ALA A 487 -12.23 6.18 -4.38
CA ALA A 487 -11.49 5.92 -5.61
C ALA A 487 -10.29 6.87 -5.79
N ALA A 488 -10.42 8.14 -5.41
CA ALA A 488 -9.34 9.13 -5.50
C ALA A 488 -8.18 8.79 -4.54
N VAL A 489 -8.48 8.33 -3.32
CA VAL A 489 -7.48 7.83 -2.37
C VAL A 489 -6.75 6.62 -2.94
N LEU A 490 -7.48 5.63 -3.46
CA LEU A 490 -6.86 4.44 -4.04
C LEU A 490 -5.94 4.78 -5.22
N LYS A 491 -6.35 5.71 -6.08
CA LYS A 491 -5.51 6.24 -7.18
C LYS A 491 -4.30 7.01 -6.67
N TRP A 492 -4.44 7.78 -5.59
CA TRP A 492 -3.34 8.49 -4.96
C TRP A 492 -2.30 7.51 -4.40
N VAL A 493 -2.76 6.46 -3.71
CA VAL A 493 -1.90 5.41 -3.14
C VAL A 493 -1.14 4.68 -4.25
N GLN A 494 -1.84 4.25 -5.30
CA GLN A 494 -1.21 3.58 -6.45
C GLN A 494 -0.09 4.41 -7.09
N ARG A 495 -0.23 5.74 -7.13
CA ARG A 495 0.76 6.64 -7.72
C ARG A 495 1.93 6.97 -6.80
N ASN A 496 1.69 7.06 -5.49
CA ASN A 496 2.63 7.71 -4.57
C ASN A 496 3.22 6.79 -3.51
N ILE A 497 2.60 5.64 -3.19
CA ILE A 497 2.98 4.85 -2.01
C ILE A 497 4.37 4.22 -2.12
N ALA A 498 4.88 4.03 -3.34
CA ALA A 498 6.24 3.57 -3.60
C ALA A 498 7.30 4.51 -3.00
N HIS A 499 7.03 5.82 -2.94
CA HIS A 499 7.95 6.80 -2.32
C HIS A 499 8.04 6.65 -0.79
N PHE A 500 7.10 5.95 -0.18
CA PHE A 500 7.08 5.61 1.24
C PHE A 500 7.60 4.18 1.51
N GLY A 501 8.09 3.47 0.48
CA GLY A 501 8.50 2.06 0.58
C GLY A 501 7.34 1.06 0.45
N GLY A 502 6.15 1.48 0.02
CA GLY A 502 5.01 0.60 -0.19
C GLY A 502 4.99 -0.06 -1.56
N ASP A 503 4.48 -1.28 -1.62
CA ASP A 503 4.25 -1.97 -2.89
C ASP A 503 2.84 -1.66 -3.46
N PRO A 504 2.72 -0.92 -4.57
CA PRO A 504 1.43 -0.68 -5.24
C PRO A 504 0.76 -1.97 -5.76
N GLY A 505 1.55 -3.03 -5.98
CA GLY A 505 1.09 -4.37 -6.33
C GLY A 505 0.51 -5.17 -5.15
N SER A 506 0.61 -4.67 -3.92
CA SER A 506 0.11 -5.34 -2.71
C SER A 506 -0.70 -4.38 -1.84
N VAL A 507 -1.75 -3.80 -2.42
CA VAL A 507 -2.70 -2.90 -1.75
C VAL A 507 -3.97 -3.66 -1.32
N THR A 508 -4.33 -3.53 -0.05
CA THR A 508 -5.57 -4.06 0.55
C THR A 508 -6.53 -2.91 0.85
N LEU A 509 -7.74 -2.97 0.29
CA LEU A 509 -8.84 -2.08 0.60
C LEU A 509 -9.46 -2.47 1.96
N GLY A 510 -9.61 -1.54 2.88
CA GLY A 510 -10.23 -1.75 4.18
C GLY A 510 -11.26 -0.67 4.50
N ALA A 511 -12.33 -1.03 5.22
CA ALA A 511 -13.31 -0.07 5.72
C ALA A 511 -14.16 -0.66 6.84
N GLU A 512 -14.87 0.21 7.57
CA GLU A 512 -15.79 -0.16 8.64
C GLU A 512 -17.21 0.37 8.43
N GLY A 513 -18.19 -0.39 8.89
CA GLY A 513 -19.59 -0.01 9.01
C GLY A 513 -20.20 0.44 7.67
N SER A 514 -20.85 1.59 7.67
CA SER A 514 -21.38 2.18 6.42
C SER A 514 -20.29 2.52 5.40
N GLY A 515 -19.05 2.76 5.86
CA GLY A 515 -17.89 2.90 4.98
C GLY A 515 -17.54 1.60 4.27
N ALA A 516 -17.73 0.44 4.93
CA ALA A 516 -17.58 -0.87 4.31
C ALA A 516 -18.71 -1.17 3.31
N ASP A 517 -19.95 -0.73 3.57
CA ASP A 517 -21.02 -0.80 2.56
C ASP A 517 -20.64 -0.03 1.29
N VAL A 518 -20.08 1.19 1.42
CA VAL A 518 -19.61 1.99 0.28
C VAL A 518 -18.39 1.35 -0.39
N ALA A 519 -17.37 0.98 0.39
CA ALA A 519 -16.12 0.44 -0.12
C ALA A 519 -16.32 -0.90 -0.85
N SER A 520 -17.27 -1.71 -0.40
CA SER A 520 -17.61 -2.97 -1.05
C SER A 520 -18.08 -2.79 -2.50
N LEU A 521 -18.63 -1.62 -2.87
CA LEU A 521 -19.00 -1.32 -4.25
C LEU A 521 -17.79 -1.22 -5.18
N HIS A 522 -16.58 -0.95 -4.66
CA HIS A 522 -15.37 -1.02 -5.46
C HIS A 522 -15.15 -2.41 -6.10
N LEU A 523 -15.73 -3.46 -5.52
CA LEU A 523 -15.65 -4.82 -6.05
C LEU A 523 -16.51 -5.06 -7.29
N VAL A 524 -17.48 -4.17 -7.58
CA VAL A 524 -18.42 -4.30 -8.72
C VAL A 524 -18.40 -3.07 -9.65
N THR A 525 -17.55 -2.09 -9.37
CA THR A 525 -17.44 -0.85 -10.16
C THR A 525 -16.33 -0.97 -11.20
N ALA A 526 -16.59 -0.51 -12.43
CA ALA A 526 -15.69 -0.69 -13.57
C ALA A 526 -14.36 0.10 -13.47
N GLY A 527 -14.30 1.14 -12.64
CA GLY A 527 -13.12 2.02 -12.49
C GLY A 527 -12.13 1.60 -11.38
N SER A 528 -12.40 0.49 -10.72
CA SER A 528 -11.61 -0.04 -9.59
C SER A 528 -10.60 -1.16 -9.91
N PRO A 529 -10.65 -1.89 -11.05
CA PRO A 529 -9.63 -2.89 -11.38
C PRO A 529 -8.21 -2.32 -11.33
N GLY A 530 -7.28 -3.05 -10.72
CA GLY A 530 -5.87 -2.65 -10.59
C GLY A 530 -5.57 -1.65 -9.47
N LEU A 531 -6.58 -1.17 -8.73
CA LEU A 531 -6.36 -0.25 -7.60
C LEU A 531 -6.05 -0.95 -6.28
N PHE A 532 -6.49 -2.19 -6.11
CA PHE A 532 -6.24 -3.02 -4.92
C PHE A 532 -6.36 -4.51 -5.29
N HIS A 533 -5.83 -5.36 -4.44
CA HIS A 533 -5.70 -6.82 -4.66
C HIS A 533 -6.49 -7.64 -3.63
N ARG A 534 -6.85 -7.04 -2.50
CA ARG A 534 -7.53 -7.69 -1.37
C ARG A 534 -8.53 -6.73 -0.74
N ALA A 535 -9.55 -7.26 -0.08
CA ALA A 535 -10.55 -6.47 0.64
C ALA A 535 -10.76 -6.97 2.08
N LEU A 536 -10.78 -6.03 3.03
CA LEU A 536 -11.10 -6.22 4.45
C LEU A 536 -12.34 -5.39 4.78
N LEU A 537 -13.50 -6.04 4.89
CA LEU A 537 -14.79 -5.39 5.11
C LEU A 537 -15.33 -5.72 6.51
N MET A 538 -15.38 -4.72 7.38
CA MET A 538 -15.77 -4.87 8.78
C MET A 538 -17.16 -4.27 9.01
N GLY A 539 -18.16 -5.09 9.26
CA GLY A 539 -19.52 -4.63 9.53
C GLY A 539 -20.26 -4.04 8.31
N GLY A 540 -19.88 -4.37 7.08
CA GLY A 540 -20.58 -3.88 5.88
C GLY A 540 -20.46 -4.82 4.69
N SER A 541 -21.36 -4.63 3.72
CA SER A 541 -21.52 -5.49 2.54
C SER A 541 -22.19 -4.76 1.38
N ALA A 542 -21.84 -5.15 0.15
CA ALA A 542 -22.49 -4.67 -1.06
C ALA A 542 -23.96 -5.13 -1.17
N PHE A 543 -24.37 -6.08 -0.34
CA PHE A 543 -25.74 -6.61 -0.30
C PHE A 543 -26.59 -5.99 0.81
N SER A 544 -26.08 -4.99 1.52
CA SER A 544 -26.88 -4.28 2.53
C SER A 544 -28.12 -3.65 1.86
N PRO A 545 -29.34 -3.83 2.39
CA PRO A 545 -30.54 -3.19 1.82
C PRO A 545 -30.50 -1.66 1.86
N ALA A 546 -29.58 -1.07 2.62
CA ALA A 546 -29.39 0.37 2.70
C ALA A 546 -28.44 0.93 1.61
N SER A 547 -27.70 0.09 0.87
CA SER A 547 -26.70 0.54 -0.12
C SER A 547 -26.45 -0.50 -1.22
N PRO A 548 -26.52 -0.15 -2.52
CA PRO A 548 -26.83 1.18 -3.06
C PRO A 548 -28.35 1.44 -3.12
N ILE A 549 -28.75 2.71 -3.15
CA ILE A 549 -30.14 3.15 -3.25
C ILE A 549 -30.55 3.50 -4.70
N SER A 550 -31.85 3.45 -4.97
CA SER A 550 -32.42 3.82 -6.27
C SER A 550 -32.46 5.35 -6.45
N ARG A 551 -32.38 5.80 -7.72
CA ARG A 551 -32.48 7.24 -8.04
C ARG A 551 -33.75 7.91 -7.52
N PRO A 552 -34.97 7.31 -7.63
CA PRO A 552 -36.18 7.94 -7.12
C PRO A 552 -36.13 8.16 -5.60
N ARG A 553 -35.61 7.18 -4.86
CA ARG A 553 -35.45 7.26 -3.40
C ARG A 553 -34.47 8.35 -2.99
N ALA A 554 -33.34 8.43 -3.68
CA ALA A 554 -32.34 9.47 -3.46
C ALA A 554 -32.89 10.88 -3.77
N GLY A 555 -33.66 11.02 -4.87
CA GLY A 555 -34.31 12.28 -5.24
C GLY A 555 -35.37 12.73 -4.23
N GLN A 556 -36.20 11.81 -3.71
CA GLN A 556 -37.15 12.10 -2.64
C GLN A 556 -36.44 12.60 -1.38
N GLN A 557 -35.33 11.97 -1.02
CA GLN A 557 -34.55 12.38 0.15
C GLN A 557 -33.93 13.78 -0.02
N ALA A 558 -33.43 14.09 -1.23
CA ALA A 558 -32.98 15.44 -1.58
C ALA A 558 -34.10 16.49 -1.50
N ALA A 559 -35.30 16.15 -1.99
CA ALA A 559 -36.46 17.04 -1.92
C ALA A 559 -36.90 17.29 -0.48
N SER A 560 -36.95 16.26 0.39
CA SER A 560 -37.26 16.43 1.82
C SER A 560 -36.25 17.32 2.54
N LEU A 561 -34.95 17.17 2.22
CA LEU A 561 -33.92 18.06 2.75
C LEU A 561 -34.09 19.50 2.27
N ALA A 562 -34.36 19.69 0.98
CA ALA A 562 -34.59 21.01 0.41
C ALA A 562 -35.81 21.70 1.05
N GLN A 563 -36.90 20.96 1.25
CA GLN A 563 -38.09 21.44 1.94
C GLN A 563 -37.79 21.86 3.38
N GLU A 564 -37.07 21.05 4.16
CA GLU A 564 -36.67 21.37 5.53
C GLU A 564 -35.83 22.65 5.62
N LEU A 565 -35.02 22.93 4.60
CA LEU A 565 -34.14 24.09 4.54
C LEU A 565 -34.74 25.30 3.82
N GLY A 566 -36.02 25.23 3.42
CA GLY A 566 -36.69 26.30 2.68
C GLY A 566 -36.13 26.55 1.25
N CYS A 567 -35.45 25.56 0.68
CA CYS A 567 -34.99 25.58 -0.70
C CYS A 567 -36.10 25.13 -1.67
N SER A 568 -36.05 25.64 -2.90
CA SER A 568 -36.86 25.11 -4.00
C SER A 568 -36.54 23.63 -4.22
N HIS A 569 -37.59 22.82 -4.39
CA HIS A 569 -37.50 21.37 -4.66
C HIS A 569 -38.14 20.99 -6.01
N SER A 570 -38.62 21.98 -6.75
CA SER A 570 -39.30 21.79 -8.04
C SER A 570 -38.31 21.74 -9.22
N ASP A 571 -37.17 22.43 -9.08
CA ASP A 571 -36.10 22.49 -10.08
C ASP A 571 -34.77 22.05 -9.46
N ALA A 572 -34.12 21.07 -10.10
CA ALA A 572 -32.90 20.45 -9.59
C ALA A 572 -31.73 21.43 -9.49
N ALA A 573 -31.57 22.33 -10.47
CA ALA A 573 -30.48 23.29 -10.48
C ALA A 573 -30.64 24.35 -9.39
N GLN A 574 -31.86 24.87 -9.21
CA GLN A 574 -32.20 25.82 -8.12
C GLN A 574 -32.04 25.17 -6.75
N MET A 575 -32.48 23.92 -6.59
CA MET A 575 -32.32 23.14 -5.36
C MET A 575 -30.83 23.04 -4.99
N VAL A 576 -30.00 22.54 -5.90
CA VAL A 576 -28.56 22.37 -5.66
C VAL A 576 -27.87 23.73 -5.43
N SER A 577 -28.23 24.77 -6.18
CA SER A 577 -27.72 26.12 -6.00
C SER A 577 -28.03 26.67 -4.62
N CYS A 578 -29.26 26.47 -4.13
CA CYS A 578 -29.66 26.86 -2.78
C CYS A 578 -28.85 26.10 -1.72
N LEU A 579 -28.78 24.77 -1.82
CA LEU A 579 -28.05 23.93 -0.86
C LEU A 579 -26.53 24.23 -0.84
N ARG A 580 -25.93 24.63 -1.97
CA ARG A 580 -24.52 25.07 -2.01
C ARG A 580 -24.27 26.37 -1.25
N ARG A 581 -25.27 27.25 -1.10
CA ARG A 581 -25.13 28.54 -0.38
C ARG A 581 -25.27 28.40 1.14
N LEU A 582 -25.88 27.33 1.64
CA LEU A 582 -26.11 27.14 3.06
C LEU A 582 -24.79 26.83 3.82
N SER A 583 -24.77 27.10 5.13
CA SER A 583 -23.65 26.66 5.96
C SER A 583 -23.64 25.13 6.09
N ALA A 584 -22.45 24.56 6.27
CA ALA A 584 -22.28 23.12 6.47
C ALA A 584 -23.04 22.66 7.73
N GLN A 585 -23.02 23.46 8.79
CA GLN A 585 -23.74 23.18 10.04
C GLN A 585 -25.25 23.14 9.83
N ALA A 586 -25.83 24.08 9.08
CA ALA A 586 -27.28 24.09 8.81
C ALA A 586 -27.70 22.84 8.02
N LEU A 587 -26.92 22.47 7.00
CA LEU A 587 -27.11 21.22 6.25
C LEU A 587 -27.01 19.99 7.18
N ASN A 588 -26.00 19.96 8.06
CA ASN A 588 -25.79 18.84 8.98
C ASN A 588 -26.92 18.71 10.00
N ALA A 589 -27.40 19.83 10.55
CA ALA A 589 -28.52 19.86 11.48
C ALA A 589 -29.83 19.38 10.82
N ALA A 590 -30.12 19.86 9.61
CA ALA A 590 -31.31 19.46 8.85
C ALA A 590 -31.30 17.96 8.50
N GLN A 591 -30.17 17.43 8.01
CA GLN A 591 -30.10 15.98 7.76
C GLN A 591 -30.21 15.16 9.05
N THR A 592 -29.67 15.65 10.17
CA THR A 592 -29.75 14.94 11.46
C THR A 592 -31.21 14.83 11.92
N LYS A 593 -31.96 15.94 11.83
CA LYS A 593 -33.39 15.99 12.14
C LYS A 593 -34.19 15.00 11.28
N LEU A 594 -33.93 14.94 9.98
CA LEU A 594 -34.63 14.03 9.07
C LEU A 594 -34.30 12.56 9.38
N LEU A 595 -33.00 12.25 9.54
CA LEU A 595 -32.54 10.88 9.82
C LEU A 595 -33.00 10.34 11.18
N ALA A 596 -33.26 11.22 12.15
CA ALA A 596 -33.80 10.85 13.45
C ALA A 596 -35.20 10.20 13.37
N VAL A 597 -35.96 10.44 12.29
CA VAL A 597 -37.35 9.98 12.16
C VAL A 597 -37.63 9.13 10.92
N SER A 598 -36.70 9.05 9.96
CA SER A 598 -36.94 8.44 8.66
C SER A 598 -36.49 6.98 8.53
N GLY A 599 -35.74 6.46 9.50
CA GLY A 599 -35.21 5.09 9.49
C GLY A 599 -34.02 4.88 8.52
N PRO A 600 -33.39 3.70 8.55
CA PRO A 600 -32.15 3.42 7.81
C PRO A 600 -32.34 3.38 6.30
N LEU A 601 -33.55 3.06 5.83
CA LEU A 601 -33.87 3.09 4.41
C LEU A 601 -34.01 4.52 3.87
N ARG A 602 -33.96 5.55 4.71
CA ARG A 602 -33.90 6.94 4.25
C ARG A 602 -32.55 7.56 4.59
N ALA A 603 -31.54 6.74 4.85
CA ALA A 603 -30.16 7.18 4.97
C ALA A 603 -29.54 7.50 3.61
N TRP A 604 -28.65 8.49 3.60
CA TRP A 604 -27.83 8.83 2.44
C TRP A 604 -26.85 7.69 2.14
N ALA A 605 -26.83 7.22 0.90
CA ALA A 605 -26.02 6.10 0.47
C ALA A 605 -25.66 6.24 -1.03
N PRO A 606 -24.69 5.46 -1.55
CA PRO A 606 -24.40 5.39 -2.97
C PRO A 606 -25.64 5.13 -3.82
N VAL A 607 -25.73 5.78 -4.96
CA VAL A 607 -26.87 5.73 -5.89
C VAL A 607 -26.52 4.87 -7.10
N LEU A 608 -27.50 4.09 -7.56
CA LEU A 608 -27.46 3.43 -8.87
C LEU A 608 -27.53 4.47 -10.00
N ASP A 609 -26.39 5.05 -10.32
CA ASP A 609 -26.24 6.16 -11.27
C ASP A 609 -26.03 5.69 -12.71
N GLY A 610 -25.91 4.40 -13.00
CA GLY A 610 -25.68 3.92 -14.38
C GLY A 610 -24.31 4.28 -14.95
N ILE A 611 -23.46 4.98 -14.19
CA ILE A 611 -22.15 5.49 -14.61
C ILE A 611 -21.06 4.83 -13.75
N SER A 612 -21.03 5.19 -12.47
CA SER A 612 -20.08 4.65 -11.49
C SER A 612 -20.57 3.30 -10.98
N VAL A 613 -21.83 3.23 -10.55
CA VAL A 613 -22.52 2.02 -10.10
C VAL A 613 -23.61 1.71 -11.14
N LYS A 614 -23.25 0.89 -12.12
CA LYS A 614 -24.07 0.65 -13.32
C LYS A 614 -25.34 -0.14 -13.04
N GLU A 615 -25.23 -1.13 -12.17
CA GLU A 615 -26.30 -2.08 -11.86
C GLU A 615 -26.22 -2.48 -10.38
N SER A 616 -27.26 -3.15 -9.88
CA SER A 616 -27.25 -3.64 -8.50
C SER A 616 -26.10 -4.64 -8.28
N PRO A 617 -25.51 -4.72 -7.07
CA PRO A 617 -24.47 -5.71 -6.80
C PRO A 617 -24.93 -7.15 -7.10
N SER A 618 -26.20 -7.48 -6.84
CA SER A 618 -26.76 -8.78 -7.19
C SER A 618 -26.74 -9.04 -8.72
N SER A 619 -27.11 -8.03 -9.53
CA SER A 619 -27.10 -8.11 -11.00
C SER A 619 -25.67 -8.15 -11.56
N ALA A 620 -24.77 -7.31 -11.04
CA ALA A 620 -23.36 -7.28 -11.44
C ALA A 620 -22.72 -8.65 -11.25
N LEU A 621 -23.02 -9.29 -10.12
CA LEU A 621 -22.52 -10.61 -9.78
C LEU A 621 -23.11 -11.72 -10.66
N GLN A 622 -24.42 -11.69 -10.94
CA GLN A 622 -25.07 -12.61 -11.90
C GLN A 622 -24.49 -12.47 -13.32
N ASN A 623 -24.12 -11.25 -13.70
CA ASN A 623 -23.54 -10.94 -15.01
C ASN A 623 -22.01 -11.13 -15.07
N GLY A 624 -21.38 -11.66 -14.01
CA GLY A 624 -19.93 -11.89 -13.95
C GLY A 624 -19.07 -10.62 -13.91
N ARG A 625 -19.64 -9.47 -13.56
CA ARG A 625 -18.99 -8.15 -13.54
C ARG A 625 -18.55 -7.78 -12.13
N PHE A 626 -17.57 -8.52 -11.60
CA PHE A 626 -17.03 -8.30 -10.27
C PHE A 626 -15.52 -8.59 -10.23
N LEU A 627 -14.84 -8.10 -9.19
CA LEU A 627 -13.41 -8.30 -8.96
C LEU A 627 -13.15 -9.55 -8.11
N PRO A 628 -12.40 -10.55 -8.63
CA PRO A 628 -12.03 -11.75 -7.87
C PRO A 628 -10.81 -11.47 -6.98
N VAL A 629 -11.03 -10.75 -5.87
CA VAL A 629 -9.98 -10.45 -4.87
C VAL A 629 -10.12 -11.33 -3.63
N ASP A 630 -9.03 -11.54 -2.90
CA ASP A 630 -9.10 -12.17 -1.58
C ASP A 630 -9.95 -11.29 -0.63
N LEU A 631 -10.84 -11.92 0.13
CA LEU A 631 -11.84 -11.24 0.93
C LEU A 631 -11.77 -11.68 2.39
N MET A 632 -11.55 -10.74 3.30
CA MET A 632 -11.80 -10.91 4.71
C MET A 632 -13.02 -10.07 5.08
N VAL A 633 -14.07 -10.72 5.59
CA VAL A 633 -15.31 -10.06 5.97
C VAL A 633 -15.69 -10.44 7.39
N GLY A 634 -16.26 -9.53 8.15
CA GLY A 634 -16.78 -9.88 9.46
C GLY A 634 -17.75 -8.89 10.03
N SER A 635 -18.30 -9.23 11.19
CA SER A 635 -19.30 -8.44 11.88
C SER A 635 -19.11 -8.54 13.39
N SER A 636 -19.75 -7.64 14.12
CA SER A 636 -19.81 -7.67 15.57
C SER A 636 -21.26 -7.78 16.02
N ALA A 637 -21.54 -8.54 17.08
CA ALA A 637 -22.86 -8.60 17.71
C ALA A 637 -23.30 -7.23 18.24
N ASP A 638 -22.31 -6.42 18.54
CA ASP A 638 -22.42 -5.11 19.14
C ASP A 638 -22.81 -4.05 18.07
N ASP A 639 -22.56 -4.34 16.79
CA ASP A 639 -22.79 -3.47 15.65
C ASP A 639 -24.27 -3.44 15.22
N GLY A 640 -25.11 -2.76 16.00
CA GLY A 640 -26.52 -2.53 15.70
C GLY A 640 -26.82 -1.13 15.14
N LEU A 641 -27.91 -0.99 14.38
CA LEU A 641 -28.31 0.32 13.81
C LEU A 641 -28.70 1.34 14.90
N ILE A 642 -29.23 0.88 16.03
CA ILE A 642 -29.47 1.71 17.20
C ILE A 642 -28.14 2.26 17.73
N ARG A 643 -27.11 1.42 17.85
CA ARG A 643 -25.77 1.86 18.25
C ARG A 643 -25.13 2.82 17.25
N ARG A 644 -25.22 2.55 15.94
CA ARG A 644 -24.72 3.45 14.89
C ARG A 644 -25.39 4.82 14.92
N ALA A 645 -26.66 4.90 15.35
CA ALA A 645 -27.41 6.15 15.49
C ALA A 645 -27.21 6.87 16.84
N ARG A 646 -26.28 6.43 17.70
CA ARG A 646 -26.05 7.00 19.05
C ARG A 646 -25.84 8.52 19.03
N ASN A 647 -25.05 9.04 18.09
CA ASN A 647 -24.78 10.47 17.99
C ASN A 647 -26.02 11.27 17.55
N ILE A 648 -26.84 10.74 16.63
CA ILE A 648 -28.12 11.35 16.23
C ILE A 648 -29.06 11.46 17.45
N LYS A 649 -29.18 10.37 18.22
CA LYS A 649 -30.00 10.36 19.45
C LYS A 649 -29.55 11.40 20.46
N LYS A 650 -28.25 11.43 20.77
CA LYS A 650 -27.66 12.43 21.68
C LYS A 650 -27.89 13.86 21.19
N PHE A 651 -27.74 14.11 19.90
CA PHE A 651 -28.00 15.43 19.32
C PHE A 651 -29.45 15.84 19.51
N GLU A 652 -30.42 14.99 19.17
CA GLU A 652 -31.85 15.32 19.33
C GLU A 652 -32.26 15.48 20.81
N GLU A 653 -31.66 14.70 21.72
CA GLU A 653 -31.81 14.90 23.17
C GLU A 653 -31.32 16.28 23.61
N LEU A 654 -30.14 16.72 23.14
CA LEU A 654 -29.61 18.07 23.40
C LEU A 654 -30.49 19.18 22.81
N GLN A 655 -31.18 18.91 21.70
CA GLN A 655 -32.16 19.83 21.12
C GLN A 655 -33.54 19.79 21.82
N GLY A 656 -33.70 19.00 22.90
CA GLY A 656 -34.95 18.90 23.66
C GLY A 656 -36.06 18.09 22.95
N ARG A 657 -35.73 17.30 21.92
CA ARG A 657 -36.70 16.57 21.08
C ARG A 657 -36.79 15.10 21.49
N THR A 658 -37.12 14.83 22.75
CA THR A 658 -37.18 13.48 23.32
C THR A 658 -38.24 12.56 22.66
N SER A 659 -39.30 13.13 22.06
CA SER A 659 -40.31 12.40 21.28
C SER A 659 -39.74 11.75 20.00
N SER A 660 -38.58 12.19 19.51
CA SER A 660 -37.92 11.60 18.34
C SER A 660 -37.50 10.13 18.60
N LYS A 661 -37.30 9.73 19.85
CA LYS A 661 -36.90 8.36 20.19
C LYS A 661 -37.97 7.35 19.77
N THR A 662 -39.23 7.50 20.18
CA THR A 662 -40.27 6.53 19.82
C THR A 662 -40.48 6.46 18.30
N VAL A 663 -40.44 7.62 17.63
CA VAL A 663 -40.52 7.72 16.16
C VAL A 663 -39.34 7.01 15.48
N PHE A 664 -38.12 7.14 16.01
CA PHE A 664 -36.94 6.44 15.50
C PHE A 664 -37.11 4.92 15.55
N TYR A 665 -37.58 4.38 16.69
CA TYR A 665 -37.79 2.94 16.84
C TYR A 665 -38.93 2.44 15.94
N GLN A 666 -39.98 3.25 15.76
CA GLN A 666 -41.05 2.94 14.81
C GLN A 666 -40.52 2.89 13.38
N ALA A 667 -39.77 3.90 12.93
CA ALA A 667 -39.19 3.94 11.59
C ALA A 667 -38.20 2.79 11.34
N LEU A 668 -37.46 2.39 12.37
CA LEU A 668 -36.58 1.23 12.32
C LEU A 668 -37.37 -0.08 12.21
N SER A 669 -38.47 -0.23 12.96
CA SER A 669 -39.40 -1.37 12.85
C SER A 669 -40.07 -1.42 11.47
N ASP A 670 -40.49 -0.27 10.93
CA ASP A 670 -41.08 -0.16 9.59
C ASP A 670 -40.10 -0.60 8.51
N SER A 671 -38.79 -0.33 8.69
CA SER A 671 -37.75 -0.74 7.74
C SER A 671 -37.59 -2.26 7.57
N LEU A 672 -38.08 -3.05 8.53
CA LEU A 672 -38.06 -4.52 8.44
C LEU A 672 -39.00 -5.05 7.34
N GLY A 673 -39.99 -4.26 6.92
CA GLY A 673 -40.86 -4.57 5.79
C GLY A 673 -40.19 -4.39 4.42
N GLY A 674 -38.93 -3.95 4.38
CA GLY A 674 -38.20 -3.63 3.16
C GLY A 674 -38.64 -2.31 2.51
N ASP A 675 -38.13 -2.03 1.31
CA ASP A 675 -38.34 -0.78 0.59
C ASP A 675 -39.83 -0.49 0.28
N ASP A 676 -40.63 -1.54 0.05
CA ASP A 676 -42.06 -1.43 -0.24
C ASP A 676 -42.93 -1.34 1.04
N ALA A 677 -42.31 -1.32 2.23
CA ALA A 677 -42.98 -1.38 3.52
C ALA A 677 -44.03 -2.52 3.57
N ASN A 678 -43.65 -3.73 3.15
CA ASN A 678 -44.54 -4.87 3.08
C ASN A 678 -44.97 -5.31 4.49
N ALA A 679 -46.26 -5.14 4.79
CA ALA A 679 -46.84 -5.45 6.09
C ALA A 679 -46.67 -6.92 6.49
N PHE A 680 -46.80 -7.86 5.53
CA PHE A 680 -46.64 -9.29 5.80
C PHE A 680 -45.20 -9.64 6.17
N VAL A 681 -44.23 -9.03 5.49
CA VAL A 681 -42.80 -9.21 5.81
C VAL A 681 -42.50 -8.66 7.20
N LYS A 682 -43.00 -7.45 7.50
CA LYS A 682 -42.83 -6.82 8.81
C LYS A 682 -43.45 -7.67 9.93
N GLU A 683 -44.66 -8.19 9.73
CA GLU A 683 -45.34 -9.05 10.69
C GLU A 683 -44.58 -10.36 10.91
N ALA A 684 -44.12 -11.01 9.84
CA ALA A 684 -43.31 -12.22 9.93
C ALA A 684 -42.00 -11.97 10.68
N ALA A 685 -41.31 -10.84 10.43
CA ALA A 685 -40.11 -10.46 11.17
C ALA A 685 -40.42 -10.16 12.65
N THR A 686 -41.54 -9.49 12.93
CA THR A 686 -42.04 -9.20 14.28
C THR A 686 -42.26 -10.48 15.07
N TRP A 687 -42.86 -11.49 14.45
CA TRP A 687 -43.05 -12.81 15.03
C TRP A 687 -41.72 -13.54 15.21
N PHE A 688 -40.89 -13.61 14.17
CA PHE A 688 -39.64 -14.39 14.17
C PHE A 688 -38.62 -13.90 15.23
N TYR A 689 -38.57 -12.59 15.47
CA TYR A 689 -37.70 -11.98 16.49
C TYR A 689 -38.38 -11.75 17.84
N SER A 690 -39.63 -12.19 18.03
CA SER A 690 -40.40 -12.01 19.27
C SER A 690 -40.46 -10.55 19.75
N MET A 691 -40.78 -9.63 18.84
CA MET A 691 -40.78 -8.18 19.12
C MET A 691 -42.06 -7.67 19.84
N GLN A 692 -43.06 -8.53 20.05
CA GLN A 692 -44.23 -8.18 20.86
C GLN A 692 -43.81 -8.00 22.31
N HIS A 693 -44.28 -6.91 22.93
CA HIS A 693 -43.87 -6.53 24.29
C HIS A 693 -44.99 -5.78 25.00
N ASP A 694 -44.97 -5.84 26.34
CA ASP A 694 -45.83 -5.02 27.18
C ASP A 694 -45.39 -3.55 27.11
N PRO A 695 -46.31 -2.57 27.25
CA PRO A 695 -46.00 -1.14 27.24
C PRO A 695 -45.23 -0.66 28.49
N SER A 696 -44.64 -1.57 29.27
CA SER A 696 -43.82 -1.25 30.44
C SER A 696 -42.37 -0.91 30.04
N PRO A 697 -41.60 -0.19 30.88
CA PRO A 697 -40.18 0.06 30.63
C PRO A 697 -39.37 -1.23 30.43
N ALA A 698 -39.70 -2.29 31.17
CA ALA A 698 -39.08 -3.59 31.04
C ALA A 698 -39.41 -4.25 29.68
N GLY A 699 -40.68 -4.18 29.24
CA GLY A 699 -41.11 -4.65 27.93
C GLY A 699 -40.42 -3.90 26.79
N TYR A 700 -40.30 -2.58 26.89
CA TYR A 700 -39.61 -1.77 25.89
C TYR A 700 -38.12 -2.11 25.76
N ASN A 701 -37.45 -2.48 26.86
CA ASN A 701 -36.06 -2.94 26.82
C ASN A 701 -35.90 -4.24 26.03
N VAL A 702 -36.84 -5.18 26.20
CA VAL A 702 -36.86 -6.43 25.43
C VAL A 702 -37.09 -6.13 23.95
N PHE A 703 -38.07 -5.28 23.63
CA PHE A 703 -38.34 -4.83 22.26
C PHE A 703 -37.13 -4.14 21.61
N SER A 704 -36.48 -3.22 22.32
CA SER A 704 -35.30 -2.50 21.81
C SER A 704 -34.19 -3.47 21.44
N ARG A 705 -33.91 -4.48 22.28
CA ARG A 705 -32.89 -5.50 22.00
C ARG A 705 -33.29 -6.42 20.84
N ALA A 706 -34.55 -6.85 20.79
CA ALA A 706 -35.07 -7.68 19.71
C ALA A 706 -35.02 -6.95 18.35
N LEU A 707 -35.39 -5.66 18.32
CA LEU A 707 -35.30 -4.82 17.14
C LEU A 707 -33.85 -4.59 16.70
N GLU A 708 -32.92 -4.40 17.63
CA GLU A 708 -31.49 -4.31 17.33
C GLU A 708 -30.96 -5.61 16.70
N ASN A 709 -31.37 -6.77 17.24
CA ASN A 709 -31.02 -8.07 16.66
C ASN A 709 -31.58 -8.24 15.24
N ALA A 710 -32.86 -7.92 15.03
CA ALA A 710 -33.52 -8.03 13.73
C ALA A 710 -32.83 -7.17 12.67
N THR A 711 -32.54 -5.92 13.03
CA THR A 711 -31.91 -4.96 12.11
C THR A 711 -30.44 -5.28 11.86
N ARG A 712 -29.70 -5.75 12.88
CA ARG A 712 -28.32 -6.21 12.71
C ARG A 712 -28.22 -7.41 11.77
N ASP A 713 -29.14 -8.36 11.87
CA ASP A 713 -29.16 -9.49 10.95
C ASP A 713 -29.50 -9.05 9.52
N LEU A 714 -30.54 -8.23 9.34
CA LEU A 714 -31.00 -7.75 8.03
C LEU A 714 -29.98 -6.86 7.32
N PHE A 715 -29.38 -5.89 8.01
CA PHE A 715 -28.55 -4.86 7.39
C PHE A 715 -27.05 -5.17 7.43
N ILE A 716 -26.59 -6.06 8.31
CA ILE A 716 -25.15 -6.24 8.57
C ILE A 716 -24.73 -7.70 8.43
N ILE A 717 -25.22 -8.59 9.29
CA ILE A 717 -24.70 -9.97 9.38
C ILE A 717 -25.07 -10.79 8.15
N CYS A 718 -26.35 -10.85 7.79
CA CYS A 718 -26.79 -11.70 6.69
C CYS A 718 -26.29 -11.20 5.32
N PRO A 719 -26.29 -9.89 5.03
CA PRO A 719 -25.58 -9.36 3.86
C PRO A 719 -24.10 -9.73 3.80
N ALA A 720 -23.38 -9.73 4.93
CA ALA A 720 -21.99 -10.16 4.97
C ALA A 720 -21.82 -11.67 4.72
N VAL A 721 -22.69 -12.51 5.30
CA VAL A 721 -22.73 -13.97 5.02
C VAL A 721 -23.03 -14.23 3.55
N LYS A 722 -23.99 -13.52 2.95
CA LYS A 722 -24.34 -13.61 1.53
C LYS A 722 -23.15 -13.27 0.65
N MET A 723 -22.42 -12.21 1.01
CA MET A 723 -21.22 -11.78 0.30
C MET A 723 -20.10 -12.82 0.38
N ALA A 724 -19.79 -13.32 1.58
CA ALA A 724 -18.79 -14.37 1.78
C ALA A 724 -19.11 -15.62 0.96
N SER A 725 -20.37 -16.07 1.03
CA SER A 725 -20.86 -17.24 0.29
C SER A 725 -20.74 -17.05 -1.21
N PHE A 726 -21.16 -15.88 -1.73
CA PHE A 726 -21.07 -15.59 -3.14
C PHE A 726 -19.62 -15.63 -3.63
N TRP A 727 -18.71 -14.89 -2.99
CA TRP A 727 -17.30 -14.82 -3.40
C TRP A 727 -16.64 -16.19 -3.31
N ALA A 728 -16.89 -16.95 -2.25
CA ALA A 728 -16.29 -18.27 -2.08
C ALA A 728 -16.80 -19.29 -3.13
N ALA A 729 -18.04 -19.15 -3.60
CA ALA A 729 -18.64 -20.05 -4.60
C ALA A 729 -18.25 -19.72 -6.05
N HIS A 730 -18.05 -18.44 -6.36
CA HIS A 730 -17.89 -17.97 -7.74
C HIS A 730 -16.47 -17.51 -8.07
N THR A 731 -15.55 -17.51 -7.10
CA THR A 731 -14.15 -17.11 -7.30
C THR A 731 -13.19 -18.18 -6.81
N ARG A 732 -11.94 -18.14 -7.29
CA ARG A 732 -10.84 -18.91 -6.72
C ARG A 732 -10.13 -18.17 -5.58
N SER A 733 -10.66 -17.02 -5.18
CA SER A 733 -10.07 -16.15 -4.15
C SER A 733 -10.24 -16.76 -2.77
N ASN A 734 -9.34 -16.40 -1.86
CA ASN A 734 -9.42 -16.83 -0.48
C ASN A 734 -10.45 -15.96 0.26
N VAL A 735 -11.46 -16.60 0.84
CA VAL A 735 -12.48 -15.92 1.65
C VAL A 735 -12.32 -16.34 3.11
N PHE A 736 -12.26 -15.36 4.01
CA PHE A 736 -12.19 -15.57 5.44
C PHE A 736 -13.27 -14.76 6.13
N MET A 737 -13.98 -15.40 7.07
CA MET A 737 -15.03 -14.75 7.83
C MET A 737 -14.68 -14.70 9.32
N TYR A 738 -15.02 -13.60 10.00
CA TYR A 738 -15.03 -13.52 11.47
C TYR A 738 -16.35 -13.01 12.03
N HIS A 739 -16.55 -13.27 13.33
CA HIS A 739 -17.59 -12.62 14.12
C HIS A 739 -17.08 -12.31 15.53
N LEU A 740 -17.35 -11.10 16.01
CA LEU A 740 -17.11 -10.71 17.40
C LEU A 740 -18.42 -10.86 18.20
N PRO A 741 -18.50 -11.81 19.16
CA PRO A 741 -19.72 -12.04 19.95
C PRO A 741 -19.97 -10.92 20.98
N GLU A 742 -21.20 -10.87 21.50
CA GLU A 742 -21.62 -9.95 22.56
C GLU A 742 -21.02 -10.39 23.91
N LYS A 743 -20.51 -9.46 24.71
CA LYS A 743 -20.02 -9.73 26.07
C LYS A 743 -20.76 -8.85 27.08
N ALA A 744 -21.28 -9.46 28.15
CA ALA A 744 -22.06 -8.76 29.17
C ALA A 744 -21.24 -7.78 30.05
N ASP A 745 -19.91 -7.95 30.15
CA ASP A 745 -19.05 -7.30 31.15
C ASP A 745 -18.04 -6.27 30.58
N GLN A 746 -18.27 -5.67 29.41
CA GLN A 746 -17.26 -4.78 28.80
C GLN A 746 -17.32 -3.33 29.30
N THR A 747 -16.33 -2.97 30.11
CA THR A 747 -15.98 -1.58 30.51
C THR A 747 -15.45 -0.71 29.36
N SER A 748 -15.17 -1.28 28.17
CA SER A 748 -14.70 -0.56 26.98
C SER A 748 -15.83 0.02 26.11
N ALA A 749 -17.10 -0.18 26.49
CA ALA A 749 -18.30 0.28 25.79
C ALA A 749 -18.42 1.82 25.65
N ASP A 750 -17.62 2.56 26.43
CA ASP A 750 -17.55 4.02 26.41
C ASP A 750 -16.72 4.59 25.25
N LEU A 751 -15.92 3.78 24.56
CA LEU A 751 -15.20 4.22 23.37
C LEU A 751 -16.14 4.26 22.15
N SER A 752 -16.02 5.31 21.33
CA SER A 752 -16.88 5.53 20.15
C SER A 752 -16.61 4.57 18.97
N LEU A 753 -15.59 3.71 19.08
CA LEU A 753 -15.18 2.77 18.04
C LEU A 753 -15.73 1.37 18.33
N PRO A 754 -16.15 0.59 17.32
CA PRO A 754 -16.46 -0.83 17.48
C PRO A 754 -15.24 -1.61 18.00
N LEU A 755 -15.46 -2.59 18.88
CA LEU A 755 -14.38 -3.31 19.57
C LEU A 755 -13.45 -4.10 18.62
N ASP A 756 -13.96 -4.63 17.51
CA ASP A 756 -13.14 -5.30 16.51
C ASP A 756 -12.15 -4.33 15.81
N ILE A 757 -12.54 -3.06 15.63
CA ILE A 757 -11.63 -1.98 15.18
C ILE A 757 -10.60 -1.65 16.27
N GLN A 758 -11.03 -1.57 17.53
CA GLN A 758 -10.12 -1.33 18.65
C GLN A 758 -9.03 -2.43 18.70
N PHE A 759 -9.41 -3.69 18.50
CA PHE A 759 -8.47 -4.81 18.44
C PHE A 759 -7.57 -4.77 17.21
N LEU A 760 -8.10 -4.42 16.03
CA LEU A 760 -7.33 -4.34 14.78
C LEU A 760 -6.28 -3.22 14.80
N PHE A 761 -6.59 -2.06 15.39
CA PHE A 761 -5.69 -0.91 15.41
C PHE A 761 -4.85 -0.82 16.70
N GLY A 762 -4.91 -1.84 17.55
CA GLY A 762 -4.04 -1.94 18.73
C GLY A 762 -4.37 -0.96 19.85
N LEU A 763 -5.62 -0.47 19.94
CA LEU A 763 -6.06 0.43 21.02
C LEU A 763 -5.80 -0.15 22.43
N PRO A 764 -5.93 -1.47 22.68
CA PRO A 764 -5.54 -2.05 23.96
C PRO A 764 -4.07 -1.87 24.36
N HIS A 765 -3.20 -1.48 23.43
CA HIS A 765 -1.78 -1.25 23.67
C HIS A 765 -1.43 0.24 23.75
N HIS A 766 -2.34 1.12 23.38
CA HIS A 766 -2.09 2.56 23.40
C HIS A 766 -2.01 3.08 24.86
N PRO A 767 -1.00 3.92 25.21
CA PRO A 767 -0.77 4.31 26.60
C PRO A 767 -1.97 4.91 27.32
N GLN A 768 -2.79 5.70 26.61
CA GLN A 768 -3.98 6.36 27.19
C GLN A 768 -5.15 5.40 27.46
N THR A 769 -5.23 4.26 26.77
CA THR A 769 -6.38 3.35 26.83
C THR A 769 -6.03 1.98 27.38
N LYS A 770 -4.73 1.66 27.54
CA LYS A 770 -4.22 0.37 27.99
C LYS A 770 -4.81 -0.13 29.31
N GLU A 771 -5.15 0.77 30.22
CA GLU A 771 -5.71 0.43 31.54
C GLU A 771 -7.19 0.02 31.49
N ILE A 772 -7.90 0.36 30.41
CA ILE A 772 -9.31 0.02 30.21
C ILE A 772 -9.49 -1.46 29.81
N PHE A 773 -8.46 -2.06 29.18
CA PHE A 773 -8.53 -3.41 28.62
C PHE A 773 -7.82 -4.45 29.48
N THR A 774 -8.39 -5.66 29.52
CA THR A 774 -7.78 -6.76 30.27
C THR A 774 -6.51 -7.29 29.61
N ALA A 775 -5.75 -8.14 30.30
CA ALA A 775 -4.59 -8.81 29.70
C ALA A 775 -4.99 -9.73 28.54
N GLU A 776 -6.12 -10.43 28.66
CA GLU A 776 -6.69 -11.29 27.63
C GLU A 776 -7.12 -10.49 26.39
N GLU A 777 -7.74 -9.33 26.57
CA GLU A 777 -8.13 -8.44 25.46
C GLU A 777 -6.92 -7.86 24.73
N ARG A 778 -5.86 -7.50 25.48
CA ARG A 778 -4.58 -7.09 24.89
C ARG A 778 -3.94 -8.22 24.10
N GLN A 779 -3.97 -9.45 24.61
CA GLN A 779 -3.46 -10.60 23.87
C GLN A 779 -4.29 -10.86 22.60
N LEU A 780 -5.62 -10.80 22.70
CA LEU A 780 -6.54 -10.96 21.57
C LEU A 780 -6.32 -9.90 20.48
N SER A 781 -6.04 -8.65 20.87
CA SER A 781 -5.68 -7.57 19.94
C SER A 781 -4.38 -7.88 19.19
N LEU A 782 -3.32 -8.33 19.87
CA LEU A 782 -2.09 -8.77 19.20
C LEU A 782 -2.35 -9.90 18.20
N GLN A 783 -3.15 -10.90 18.59
CA GLN A 783 -3.48 -12.02 17.70
C GLN A 783 -4.28 -11.54 16.48
N THR A 784 -5.24 -10.65 16.68
CA THR A 784 -6.06 -10.04 15.61
C THR A 784 -5.19 -9.24 14.64
N MET A 785 -4.29 -8.37 15.15
CA MET A 785 -3.34 -7.61 14.33
C MET A 785 -2.45 -8.53 13.49
N ASN A 786 -1.96 -9.64 14.05
CA ASN A 786 -1.15 -10.59 13.29
C ASN A 786 -1.96 -11.29 12.18
N TYR A 787 -3.19 -11.74 12.44
CA TYR A 787 -4.03 -12.32 11.38
C TYR A 787 -4.28 -11.35 10.23
N VAL A 788 -4.63 -10.10 10.56
CA VAL A 788 -4.94 -9.10 9.54
C VAL A 788 -3.68 -8.67 8.80
N ALA A 789 -2.54 -8.51 9.48
CA ALA A 789 -1.26 -8.26 8.82
C ALA A 789 -0.87 -9.37 7.84
N ASN A 790 -1.02 -10.63 8.24
CA ASN A 790 -0.77 -11.77 7.37
C ASN A 790 -1.70 -11.75 6.14
N PHE A 791 -2.99 -11.46 6.34
CA PHE A 791 -3.93 -11.29 5.24
C PHE A 791 -3.56 -10.14 4.29
N ILE A 792 -3.14 -8.99 4.83
CA ILE A 792 -2.68 -7.85 4.02
C ILE A 792 -1.47 -8.23 3.16
N LYS A 793 -0.54 -9.04 3.68
CA LYS A 793 0.66 -9.49 2.97
C LYS A 793 0.40 -10.58 1.94
N SER A 794 -0.33 -11.62 2.32
CA SER A 794 -0.41 -12.87 1.55
C SER A 794 -1.79 -13.21 1.01
N GLY A 795 -2.85 -12.55 1.49
CA GLY A 795 -4.24 -12.94 1.22
C GLY A 795 -4.73 -14.07 2.13
N ASN A 796 -3.92 -14.54 3.07
CA ASN A 796 -4.26 -15.61 4.01
C ASN A 796 -3.84 -15.25 5.45
N PRO A 797 -4.76 -15.19 6.43
CA PRO A 797 -4.44 -14.80 7.80
C PRO A 797 -3.47 -15.78 8.51
N ASN A 798 -3.34 -17.00 8.03
CA ASN A 798 -2.45 -18.01 8.62
C ASN A 798 -1.00 -17.88 8.17
N ILE A 799 -0.75 -17.16 7.08
CA ILE A 799 0.52 -17.20 6.36
C ILE A 799 1.10 -15.78 6.30
N PRO A 800 2.29 -15.53 6.87
CA PRO A 800 2.90 -14.21 6.88
C PRO A 800 3.40 -13.74 5.51
N HIS A 801 3.72 -14.67 4.61
CA HIS A 801 4.28 -14.39 3.28
C HIS A 801 3.64 -15.28 2.22
N SER A 802 3.31 -14.74 1.05
CA SER A 802 2.76 -15.53 -0.08
C SER A 802 3.72 -16.63 -0.58
N ILE A 803 4.99 -16.58 -0.16
CA ILE A 803 6.12 -17.38 -0.64
C ILE A 803 6.30 -18.69 0.15
N SER A 804 5.75 -18.78 1.36
CA SER A 804 5.92 -19.93 2.26
C SER A 804 4.55 -20.43 2.75
N ARG A 805 4.42 -21.71 3.06
CA ARG A 805 3.20 -22.26 3.71
C ARG A 805 3.37 -22.43 5.22
N VAL A 806 4.40 -21.84 5.84
CA VAL A 806 4.55 -21.84 7.30
C VAL A 806 3.30 -21.20 7.92
N SER A 807 2.46 -22.07 8.46
CA SER A 807 1.35 -21.71 9.31
C SER A 807 1.89 -21.62 10.73
N PHE A 808 1.68 -20.50 11.42
CA PHE A 808 1.99 -20.38 12.85
C PHE A 808 0.99 -21.15 13.71
N GLY A 809 0.65 -22.39 13.34
CA GLY A 809 -0.34 -23.21 14.04
C GLY A 809 -0.01 -23.44 15.51
N ASP A 810 1.27 -23.35 15.87
CA ASP A 810 1.77 -23.46 17.24
C ASP A 810 1.57 -22.17 18.08
N VAL A 811 1.25 -21.04 17.45
CA VAL A 811 1.15 -19.71 18.10
C VAL A 811 -0.24 -19.09 17.95
N LEU A 812 -0.92 -19.34 16.82
CA LEU A 812 -2.25 -18.83 16.50
C LEU A 812 -3.14 -20.00 16.02
N PRO A 813 -4.37 -20.16 16.57
CA PRO A 813 -5.29 -21.20 16.11
C PRO A 813 -5.63 -21.04 14.61
N PRO A 814 -5.46 -22.07 13.77
CA PRO A 814 -5.71 -21.95 12.33
C PRO A 814 -7.09 -21.34 12.02
N TRP A 815 -7.09 -20.41 11.06
CA TRP A 815 -8.28 -19.76 10.54
C TRP A 815 -8.64 -20.39 9.20
N PRO A 816 -9.62 -21.32 9.17
CA PRO A 816 -9.99 -22.00 7.94
C PRO A 816 -10.70 -21.05 6.97
N LYS A 817 -10.57 -21.34 5.68
CA LYS A 817 -11.31 -20.64 4.62
C LYS A 817 -12.82 -20.81 4.82
N PHE A 818 -13.56 -19.79 4.42
CA PHE A 818 -15.00 -19.87 4.26
C PHE A 818 -15.31 -20.79 3.08
N MET A 819 -16.11 -21.83 3.33
CA MET A 819 -16.47 -22.83 2.33
C MET A 819 -17.98 -22.75 2.06
N PRO A 820 -18.45 -22.52 0.83
CA PRO A 820 -19.84 -22.15 0.53
C PRO A 820 -20.78 -23.38 0.49
N HIS A 821 -20.78 -24.19 1.55
CA HIS A 821 -21.67 -25.34 1.68
C HIS A 821 -22.12 -25.53 3.13
N ALA A 822 -23.17 -26.33 3.34
CA ALA A 822 -23.84 -26.48 4.64
C ALA A 822 -22.91 -26.92 5.80
N ASN A 823 -21.87 -27.70 5.49
CA ASN A 823 -20.86 -28.17 6.45
C ASN A 823 -19.57 -27.32 6.46
N GLY A 824 -19.53 -26.27 5.64
CA GLY A 824 -18.41 -25.37 5.43
C GLY A 824 -18.59 -24.11 6.26
N ASN A 825 -19.11 -23.03 5.68
CA ASN A 825 -19.49 -21.73 6.28
C ASN A 825 -18.72 -21.35 7.55
N ASN A 826 -17.41 -21.56 7.54
CA ASN A 826 -16.56 -21.42 8.70
C ASN A 826 -16.32 -19.94 8.98
N TYR A 827 -16.31 -19.57 10.24
CA TYR A 827 -15.88 -18.25 10.68
C TYR A 827 -15.05 -18.35 11.96
N LYS A 828 -14.18 -17.36 12.16
CA LYS A 828 -13.41 -17.21 13.38
C LYS A 828 -14.18 -16.34 14.38
N GLU A 829 -14.33 -16.85 15.59
CA GLU A 829 -14.88 -16.07 16.70
C GLU A 829 -13.74 -15.21 17.28
N LEU A 830 -13.83 -13.88 17.18
CA LEU A 830 -12.83 -12.96 17.73
C LEU A 830 -13.02 -12.78 19.25
N TYR A 831 -12.92 -13.90 19.96
CA TYR A 831 -13.06 -13.98 21.40
C TYR A 831 -12.15 -15.09 21.92
N ALA A 832 -11.49 -14.91 23.06
CA ALA A 832 -10.60 -15.93 23.62
C ALA A 832 -11.37 -17.25 23.88
N PRO A 833 -10.95 -18.41 23.33
CA PRO A 833 -9.62 -18.75 22.79
C PRO A 833 -9.51 -18.79 21.25
N LEU A 834 -10.19 -17.92 20.50
CA LEU A 834 -10.19 -17.83 19.02
C LEU A 834 -10.74 -19.09 18.33
N ARG A 835 -11.91 -19.54 18.79
CA ARG A 835 -12.58 -20.75 18.28
C ARG A 835 -13.05 -20.57 16.84
N THR A 836 -12.97 -21.65 16.06
CA THR A 836 -13.64 -21.74 14.77
C THR A 836 -15.07 -22.22 14.98
N ARG A 837 -16.03 -21.55 14.35
CA ARG A 837 -17.45 -21.89 14.37
C ARG A 837 -17.95 -22.07 12.94
N ILE A 838 -19.11 -22.69 12.80
CA ILE A 838 -19.74 -22.98 11.51
C ILE A 838 -21.14 -22.37 11.48
N GLY A 839 -21.49 -21.70 10.39
CA GLY A 839 -22.86 -21.23 10.14
C GLY A 839 -23.30 -20.07 11.03
N LEU A 840 -22.65 -18.92 10.90
CA LEU A 840 -23.05 -17.68 11.58
C LEU A 840 -24.52 -17.34 11.25
N ARG A 841 -25.35 -17.18 12.30
CA ARG A 841 -26.77 -16.78 12.20
C ARG A 841 -27.56 -17.53 11.11
N ARG A 842 -27.34 -18.85 10.97
CA ARG A 842 -27.88 -19.65 9.85
C ARG A 842 -29.41 -19.57 9.75
N LYS A 843 -30.12 -19.63 10.88
CA LYS A 843 -31.60 -19.59 10.91
C LYS A 843 -32.11 -18.23 10.46
N GLU A 844 -31.52 -17.17 11.01
CA GLU A 844 -31.89 -15.79 10.75
C GLU A 844 -31.54 -15.38 9.31
N CYS A 845 -30.39 -15.82 8.79
CA CYS A 845 -30.04 -15.53 7.40
C CYS A 845 -30.84 -16.35 6.41
N SER A 846 -31.29 -17.57 6.74
CA SER A 846 -32.26 -18.29 5.90
C SER A 846 -33.63 -17.61 5.91
N PHE A 847 -34.06 -17.08 7.06
CA PHE A 847 -35.27 -16.25 7.13
C PHE A 847 -35.19 -15.05 6.17
N TRP A 848 -34.10 -14.27 6.21
CA TRP A 848 -33.95 -13.09 5.35
C TRP A 848 -33.63 -13.40 3.88
N HIS A 849 -32.87 -14.45 3.58
CA HIS A 849 -32.44 -14.75 2.21
C HIS A 849 -33.39 -15.66 1.44
N ASP A 850 -34.15 -16.52 2.13
CA ASP A 850 -34.97 -17.54 1.48
C ASP A 850 -36.47 -17.28 1.72
N TYR A 851 -36.88 -17.17 3.00
CA TYR A 851 -38.30 -17.01 3.35
C TYR A 851 -38.87 -15.65 2.94
N VAL A 852 -38.19 -14.56 3.27
CA VAL A 852 -38.68 -13.19 2.97
C VAL A 852 -38.83 -12.93 1.46
N PRO A 853 -37.88 -13.31 0.58
CA PRO A 853 -38.09 -13.17 -0.87
C PRO A 853 -39.26 -14.00 -1.40
N ALA A 854 -39.47 -15.22 -0.90
CA ALA A 854 -40.61 -16.05 -1.28
C ALA A 854 -41.94 -15.41 -0.84
N LEU A 855 -42.01 -14.92 0.40
CA LEU A 855 -43.16 -14.21 0.94
C LEU A 855 -43.45 -12.91 0.18
N THR A 856 -42.41 -12.16 -0.19
CA THR A 856 -42.56 -10.91 -0.95
C THR A 856 -43.11 -11.19 -2.35
N THR A 857 -42.66 -12.27 -2.99
CA THR A 857 -43.13 -12.68 -4.32
C THR A 857 -44.61 -13.11 -4.28
N SER A 858 -45.01 -13.89 -3.27
CA SER A 858 -46.39 -14.38 -3.14
C SER A 858 -47.38 -13.28 -2.74
N THR A 859 -46.96 -12.32 -1.90
CA THR A 859 -47.82 -11.21 -1.44
C THR A 859 -47.78 -9.99 -2.37
N GLY A 860 -46.73 -9.84 -3.19
CA GLY A 860 -46.56 -8.76 -4.15
C GLY A 860 -47.32 -8.93 -5.47
N ALA A 861 -47.64 -10.17 -5.86
CA ALA A 861 -48.38 -10.49 -7.09
C ALA A 861 -49.81 -9.91 -7.13
N GLY A 862 -50.37 -9.46 -5.99
CA GLY A 862 -51.70 -8.84 -5.91
C GLY A 862 -51.77 -7.36 -6.30
N LYS A 863 -50.65 -6.64 -6.46
CA LYS A 863 -50.67 -5.20 -6.78
C LYS A 863 -50.44 -4.85 -8.25
N LYS A 864 -49.94 -5.78 -9.08
CA LYS A 864 -49.73 -5.53 -10.52
C LYS A 864 -50.94 -5.86 -11.40
N THR A 865 -51.94 -6.61 -10.91
CA THR A 865 -53.06 -7.10 -11.73
C THR A 865 -54.34 -6.25 -11.65
N GLN A 866 -54.34 -5.11 -10.96
CA GLN A 866 -55.53 -4.24 -10.84
C GLN A 866 -55.33 -2.78 -11.23
N ARG A 867 -54.11 -2.34 -11.58
CA ARG A 867 -53.86 -0.97 -12.07
C ARG A 867 -53.57 -0.87 -13.58
N GLN A 868 -53.66 -1.97 -14.31
CA GLN A 868 -53.39 -2.00 -15.76
C GLN A 868 -54.51 -2.65 -16.59
N ILE A 869 -55.70 -2.85 -16.00
CA ILE A 869 -56.90 -3.39 -16.69
C ILE A 869 -58.05 -2.35 -16.72
N TYR A 870 -57.84 -1.13 -16.24
CA TYR A 870 -58.83 -0.04 -16.29
C TYR A 870 -58.31 1.24 -16.97
N SER A 871 -57.51 1.10 -18.04
CA SER A 871 -57.24 2.23 -18.96
C SER A 871 -57.29 1.91 -20.45
N ASP A 872 -57.46 0.65 -20.86
CA ASP A 872 -57.44 0.26 -22.29
C ASP A 872 -58.77 -0.36 -22.74
N ASP A 873 -59.90 0.18 -22.28
CA ASP A 873 -61.20 -0.26 -22.77
C ASP A 873 -62.26 0.85 -22.75
N GLN A 874 -61.93 2.02 -23.31
CA GLN A 874 -62.88 2.94 -23.95
C GLN A 874 -62.14 3.94 -24.84
N GLY A 875 -62.07 3.65 -26.13
CA GLY A 875 -61.73 4.66 -27.12
C GLY A 875 -61.09 4.10 -28.38
N LEU A 876 -61.85 3.37 -29.21
CA LEU A 876 -61.70 3.36 -30.68
C LEU A 876 -62.77 2.45 -31.30
N GLN A 877 -63.98 2.99 -31.45
CA GLN A 877 -64.86 2.64 -32.57
C GLN A 877 -64.93 3.84 -33.51
N SER A 878 -64.33 3.72 -34.68
CA SER A 878 -64.81 4.21 -35.99
C SER A 878 -63.63 4.43 -36.94
N GLY A 879 -63.70 3.83 -38.13
CA GLY A 879 -62.69 4.00 -39.17
C GLY A 879 -62.43 2.74 -39.97
N SER A 880 -63.43 2.33 -40.75
CA SER A 880 -63.31 1.35 -41.82
C SER A 880 -62.39 1.83 -42.95
N GLN A 881 -62.01 0.87 -43.83
CA GLN A 881 -61.35 0.98 -45.14
C GLN A 881 -59.82 0.81 -45.13
N ASN A 882 -59.17 0.18 -46.10
CA ASN A 882 -59.49 -0.88 -47.07
C ASN A 882 -58.17 -1.10 -47.86
N TYR A 883 -57.97 -2.33 -48.35
CA TYR A 883 -57.07 -2.76 -49.44
C TYR A 883 -55.53 -2.86 -49.27
N GLU A 884 -55.11 -4.09 -49.64
CA GLU A 884 -53.81 -4.63 -50.12
C GLU A 884 -52.68 -4.91 -49.13
#